data_AF-A0A9D7MWJ7-F1
#
_entry.id   AF-A0A9D7MWJ7-F1
#
_cell.length_a   1.000
_cell.length_b   1.000
_cell.length_c   1.000
_cell.angle_alpha   90.00
_cell.angle_beta   90.00
_cell.angle_gamma   90.00
#
_symmetry.space_group_name_H-M   'P 1'
#
loop_
_entity.id
_entity.type
_entity.pdbx_description
1 polymer ?
#
loop_
_entity_poly.entity_id
_entity_poly.type
_entity_poly.pdbx_seq_one_letter_code
_entity_poly.pdbx_strand_id
1 'polypeptide(L)'
;MKSDIYINGNSLHTRSMMIVLIIILFYINAKDSLGASDSTNYFSEEVEVVAGANYEVSGVVESILGEHWRPLWITPFKVGVLDLNKFGGGLQAFKKGGGLQTKSVHFKGDDGKRYKFRSMDKDPRQVLPPDLRNTVFADAFKDQISASHPLSSIIVSRLLDEIGVLNVKPIVTVLPDDERLGEFRMEFKRMLGTIEENPTEGKNGKPGFANADKIIDSYELYEKLEKDNDNRVDAVEFLKARLLDLMIGDWDRHYDQWLWAGYKEDGLTVYKPIPRDRDQAFSLYDGLLPMIAGRAITQIEGYGKDYPKIYNLSFNGRYLDRRILPMVEKNVYDSLTNFIKEKISNQVIDEALSLLPKEWKRLGHKKLKELIISRRDKLKSASEEFYELINETADIHGSDKNEEIVIHSGKNEMSIDVFKIKKDGSRSPVPIYRRVFDPDFTDGIRIYLDKGKDKVTVTGNSILTGEDFPIDVRIIYGDGKKEISNKDLDFIELTRDTRSNTDMKERFEPSNEDRGYDWRFSPVLNYNSDDGIVLGGGPILYHYDYGVKPYDYRLLLTGAYAFGAKSADVIFAGEFYSIVKGMKIAPQFHFTQLGITRFYGLGNETPYDKQKDKDGFYNVDQNLLQFSIGFETQLTKRVIMNISPFFRTSNTYDRPGTNLSLYPDIYGIGRIGLLLVLMPR
;
A
#
# COMPACT_ATOMS: atom_id res chain seq x y z
N MET A 1 29.53 -24.03 -9.24
CA MET A 1 28.32 -24.18 -8.38
C MET A 1 27.35 -23.08 -8.76
N LYS A 2 26.04 -23.36 -8.81
CA LYS A 2 24.99 -22.33 -8.84
C LYS A 2 24.46 -22.16 -7.41
N SER A 3 24.21 -20.92 -7.01
CA SER A 3 23.69 -20.57 -5.69
C SER A 3 22.23 -20.11 -5.80
N ASP A 4 21.30 -21.01 -5.49
CA ASP A 4 19.89 -20.64 -5.35
C ASP A 4 19.71 -19.90 -4.02
N ILE A 5 19.20 -18.66 -4.06
CA ILE A 5 18.98 -17.82 -2.87
C ILE A 5 17.48 -17.66 -2.64
N TYR A 6 16.97 -18.36 -1.61
CA TYR A 6 15.65 -18.09 -1.04
C TYR A 6 15.80 -17.08 0.12
N ILE A 7 14.91 -16.09 0.16
CA ILE A 7 14.76 -15.17 1.30
C ILE A 7 13.41 -15.46 1.96
N ASN A 8 13.40 -15.58 3.28
CA ASN A 8 12.19 -15.92 4.04
C ASN A 8 12.14 -15.06 5.31
N GLY A 9 10.99 -14.42 5.57
CA GLY A 9 10.82 -13.42 6.63
C GLY A 9 10.08 -13.94 7.86
N ASN A 10 10.22 -13.24 8.99
CA ASN A 10 9.38 -13.43 10.19
C ASN A 10 9.42 -12.17 11.07
N SER A 11 8.40 -11.95 11.90
CA SER A 11 8.28 -10.81 12.81
C SER A 11 7.76 -11.23 14.20
N LEU A 12 7.73 -10.30 15.17
CA LEU A 12 7.43 -10.58 16.59
C LEU A 12 6.42 -9.56 17.18
N HIS A 13 5.46 -10.05 17.96
CA HIS A 13 4.40 -9.27 18.63
C HIS A 13 4.73 -8.93 20.10
N THR A 14 4.03 -7.93 20.66
CA THR A 14 3.68 -7.86 22.10
C THR A 14 2.38 -7.03 22.30
N ARG A 15 1.83 -6.95 23.53
CA ARG A 15 0.35 -6.94 23.75
C ARG A 15 -0.19 -5.95 24.81
N SER A 16 -1.47 -5.55 24.64
CA SER A 16 -2.48 -5.20 25.69
C SER A 16 -2.29 -3.89 26.50
N MET A 17 -3.27 -3.19 27.13
CA MET A 17 -4.77 -3.15 27.26
C MET A 17 -5.11 -1.90 28.15
N MET A 18 -6.33 -1.39 28.45
CA MET A 18 -7.71 -1.33 27.88
C MET A 18 -8.63 -0.57 28.93
N ILE A 19 -9.95 -0.41 28.68
CA ILE A 19 -11.09 -0.17 29.65
C ILE A 19 -11.32 1.29 30.18
N VAL A 20 -12.55 1.89 30.27
CA VAL A 20 -13.87 1.66 29.60
C VAL A 20 -14.95 2.76 29.94
N LEU A 21 -15.97 2.98 29.06
CA LEU A 21 -17.33 3.61 29.28
C LEU A 21 -17.44 5.14 29.67
N ILE A 22 -18.56 5.90 29.59
CA ILE A 22 -19.83 5.99 28.77
C ILE A 22 -20.54 7.36 29.10
N ILE A 23 -21.83 7.61 28.80
CA ILE A 23 -22.39 8.63 27.87
C ILE A 23 -23.37 9.56 28.64
N ILE A 24 -23.66 10.78 28.14
CA ILE A 24 -25.02 11.23 27.70
C ILE A 24 -25.00 12.67 27.15
N LEU A 25 -25.70 12.91 26.03
CA LEU A 25 -25.73 14.18 25.30
C LEU A 25 -26.70 15.21 25.90
N PHE A 26 -26.47 16.47 25.57
CA PHE A 26 -27.56 17.40 25.25
C PHE A 26 -27.25 18.17 23.96
N TYR A 27 -28.27 18.38 23.13
CA TYR A 27 -28.18 19.05 21.83
C TYR A 27 -28.31 20.57 22.03
N ILE A 28 -27.29 21.36 21.67
CA ILE A 28 -27.38 22.83 21.64
C ILE A 28 -26.78 23.35 20.33
N ASN A 29 -27.58 24.09 19.57
CA ASN A 29 -27.09 24.88 18.43
C ASN A 29 -26.40 26.16 18.97
N ALA A 30 -25.07 26.16 19.01
CA ALA A 30 -24.28 27.36 19.24
C ALA A 30 -23.55 27.75 17.94
N LYS A 31 -23.86 28.93 17.40
CA LYS A 31 -23.01 29.60 16.40
C LYS A 31 -21.85 30.30 17.13
N ASP A 32 -20.96 29.53 17.72
CA ASP A 32 -19.72 30.10 18.23
C ASP A 32 -18.81 30.43 17.06
N SER A 33 -18.45 31.71 16.97
CA SER A 33 -17.52 32.22 15.96
C SER A 33 -16.19 31.50 16.05
N LEU A 34 -15.61 31.14 14.91
CA LEU A 34 -14.19 30.82 14.80
C LEU A 34 -13.37 32.05 15.21
N GLY A 35 -13.06 32.14 16.49
CA GLY A 35 -12.17 33.15 17.02
C GLY A 35 -10.79 32.98 16.40
N ALA A 36 -10.28 34.02 15.73
CA ALA A 36 -8.87 34.10 15.42
C ALA A 36 -8.11 34.02 16.75
N SER A 37 -7.28 32.98 16.93
CA SER A 37 -6.58 32.78 18.19
C SER A 37 -5.61 33.91 18.45
N ASP A 38 -5.76 34.60 19.58
CA ASP A 38 -4.83 35.65 20.02
C ASP A 38 -3.39 35.16 19.95
N SER A 39 -2.52 36.01 19.38
CA SER A 39 -1.08 35.76 19.17
C SER A 39 -0.28 35.86 20.47
N THR A 40 -0.71 35.10 21.48
CA THR A 40 0.12 34.72 22.64
C THR A 40 1.38 34.04 22.11
N ASN A 41 2.51 34.77 22.16
CA ASN A 41 3.72 34.36 21.45
C ASN A 41 4.36 33.12 22.10
N TYR A 42 4.04 31.95 21.54
CA TYR A 42 4.56 30.64 21.94
C TYR A 42 6.04 30.42 21.63
N PHE A 43 6.70 31.37 20.95
CA PHE A 43 8.11 31.29 20.63
C PHE A 43 8.94 32.22 21.51
N SER A 44 10.13 31.76 21.92
CA SER A 44 11.08 32.59 22.68
C SER A 44 11.88 33.54 21.80
N GLU A 45 12.21 33.09 20.59
CA GLU A 45 13.02 33.79 19.59
C GLU A 45 12.76 33.22 18.18
N GLU A 46 13.13 33.95 17.12
CA GLU A 46 13.30 33.39 15.76
C GLU A 46 14.76 32.99 15.55
N VAL A 47 14.99 31.79 15.01
CA VAL A 47 16.30 31.32 14.54
C VAL A 47 16.27 31.05 13.04
N GLU A 48 17.41 31.18 12.38
CA GLU A 48 17.59 30.77 10.99
C GLU A 48 18.11 29.32 10.93
N VAL A 49 17.49 28.49 10.11
CA VAL A 49 17.79 27.07 9.97
C VAL A 49 17.73 26.62 8.52
N VAL A 50 18.37 25.48 8.22
CA VAL A 50 18.24 24.75 6.95
C VAL A 50 17.57 23.41 7.26
N ALA A 51 16.60 22.98 6.46
CA ALA A 51 15.83 21.76 6.74
C ALA A 51 16.65 20.47 6.53
N GLY A 52 17.56 20.47 5.56
CA GLY A 52 18.52 19.38 5.34
C GLY A 52 19.63 19.81 4.38
N ALA A 53 20.67 20.46 4.91
CA ALA A 53 21.81 20.94 4.11
C ALA A 53 22.56 19.80 3.40
N ASN A 54 22.46 18.57 3.91
CA ASN A 54 23.01 17.35 3.31
C ASN A 54 22.30 16.88 2.03
N TYR A 55 21.30 17.61 1.52
CA TYR A 55 20.63 17.32 0.26
C TYR A 55 21.14 18.19 -0.91
N GLU A 56 22.20 18.99 -0.70
CA GLU A 56 22.89 19.66 -1.81
C GLU A 56 23.73 18.63 -2.62
N VAL A 57 23.43 18.50 -3.91
CA VAL A 57 24.05 17.53 -4.83
C VAL A 57 24.34 18.16 -6.20
N SER A 58 25.09 17.47 -7.06
CA SER A 58 25.35 17.94 -8.43
C SER A 58 24.28 17.46 -9.42
N GLY A 59 24.05 18.21 -10.50
CA GLY A 59 23.02 17.89 -11.50
C GLY A 59 23.12 16.53 -12.19
N VAL A 60 24.29 15.86 -12.14
CA VAL A 60 24.43 14.46 -12.57
C VAL A 60 23.72 13.52 -11.59
N VAL A 61 23.86 13.76 -10.29
CA VAL A 61 23.11 13.04 -9.25
C VAL A 61 21.62 13.34 -9.38
N GLU A 62 21.22 14.59 -9.61
CA GLU A 62 19.81 14.96 -9.81
C GLU A 62 19.18 14.24 -11.02
N SER A 63 19.91 14.07 -12.12
CA SER A 63 19.39 13.33 -13.29
C SER A 63 19.13 11.84 -13.04
N ILE A 64 19.81 11.25 -12.04
CA ILE A 64 19.70 9.83 -11.68
C ILE A 64 18.68 9.64 -10.54
N LEU A 65 18.78 10.45 -9.50
CA LEU A 65 17.97 10.34 -8.27
C LEU A 65 16.70 11.19 -8.29
N GLY A 66 16.64 12.28 -9.06
CA GLY A 66 15.50 13.21 -9.19
C GLY A 66 15.89 14.68 -8.93
N GLU A 67 15.00 15.64 -9.23
CA GLU A 67 15.13 17.05 -8.78
C GLU A 67 14.56 17.19 -7.36
N HIS A 68 13.43 16.51 -7.11
CA HIS A 68 12.72 16.47 -5.84
C HIS A 68 12.28 17.86 -5.35
N TRP A 69 12.17 18.03 -4.02
CA TRP A 69 12.00 19.32 -3.36
C TRP A 69 13.32 19.88 -2.81
N ARG A 70 14.50 19.45 -3.31
CA ARG A 70 15.82 19.87 -2.78
C ARG A 70 15.96 21.39 -2.56
N PRO A 71 15.48 22.28 -3.45
CA PRO A 71 15.51 23.73 -3.20
C PRO A 71 14.81 24.18 -1.91
N LEU A 72 13.80 23.46 -1.42
CA LEU A 72 13.15 23.73 -0.14
C LEU A 72 13.98 23.21 1.04
N TRP A 73 14.61 22.04 0.87
CA TRP A 73 15.42 21.41 1.92
C TRP A 73 16.72 22.16 2.23
N ILE A 74 17.38 22.71 1.20
CA ILE A 74 18.69 23.38 1.34
C ILE A 74 18.60 24.90 1.59
N THR A 75 17.44 25.52 1.41
CA THR A 75 17.28 26.98 1.58
C THR A 75 17.16 27.36 3.06
N PRO A 76 18.01 28.28 3.58
CA PRO A 76 17.85 28.85 4.92
C PRO A 76 16.51 29.59 5.06
N PHE A 77 15.83 29.38 6.18
CA PHE A 77 14.58 30.07 6.51
C PHE A 77 14.47 30.34 8.01
N LYS A 78 13.56 31.24 8.39
CA LYS A 78 13.32 31.59 9.80
C LYS A 78 12.21 30.75 10.42
N VAL A 79 12.41 30.35 11.67
CA VAL A 79 11.48 29.54 12.46
C VAL A 79 11.53 29.93 13.93
N GLY A 80 10.39 29.85 14.61
CA GLY A 80 10.30 30.11 16.05
C GLY A 80 10.85 28.96 16.90
N VAL A 81 11.67 29.28 17.90
CA VAL A 81 12.09 28.34 18.95
C VAL A 81 10.96 28.22 19.98
N LEU A 82 10.51 26.99 20.26
CA LEU A 82 9.33 26.74 21.10
C LEU A 82 9.58 27.10 22.57
N ASP A 83 8.74 27.96 23.15
CA ASP A 83 8.74 28.21 24.59
C ASP A 83 7.92 27.14 25.32
N LEU A 84 8.64 26.15 25.87
CA LEU A 84 8.06 25.04 26.64
C LEU A 84 7.38 25.50 27.95
N ASN A 85 7.46 26.77 28.37
CA ASN A 85 6.67 27.28 29.50
C ASN A 85 5.31 27.83 29.07
N LYS A 86 5.19 28.34 27.83
CA LYS A 86 3.96 28.97 27.34
C LYS A 86 3.07 27.99 26.57
N PHE A 87 3.66 27.15 25.72
CA PHE A 87 2.90 26.24 24.87
C PHE A 87 2.24 25.14 25.72
N GLY A 88 0.97 24.83 25.45
CA GLY A 88 0.17 23.87 26.24
C GLY A 88 0.00 24.25 27.73
N GLY A 89 0.24 25.52 28.09
CA GLY A 89 0.30 26.00 29.48
C GLY A 89 1.56 25.61 30.25
N GLY A 90 2.50 24.90 29.62
CA GLY A 90 3.65 24.25 30.24
C GLY A 90 3.82 22.84 29.69
N LEU A 91 4.87 22.61 28.89
CA LEU A 91 5.18 21.30 28.30
C LEU A 91 6.26 20.56 29.09
N GLN A 92 5.92 19.38 29.61
CA GLN A 92 6.87 18.43 30.18
C GLN A 92 7.01 17.19 29.28
N ALA A 93 8.23 16.93 28.79
CA ALA A 93 8.51 15.73 28.01
C ALA A 93 8.44 14.48 28.90
N PHE A 94 7.88 13.37 28.38
CA PHE A 94 7.65 12.15 29.18
C PHE A 94 7.85 10.82 28.44
N LYS A 95 8.03 10.83 27.11
CA LYS A 95 8.22 9.62 26.30
C LYS A 95 8.88 9.94 24.97
N LYS A 96 9.94 9.21 24.59
CA LYS A 96 10.41 9.10 23.20
C LYS A 96 9.50 8.18 22.39
N GLY A 97 9.30 8.51 21.11
CA GLY A 97 8.58 7.68 20.13
C GLY A 97 9.21 7.78 18.74
N GLY A 98 8.51 7.23 17.76
CA GLY A 98 8.96 7.14 16.37
C GLY A 98 9.66 5.82 16.05
N GLY A 99 9.65 5.45 14.77
CA GLY A 99 10.27 4.22 14.25
C GLY A 99 11.72 4.43 13.79
N LEU A 100 12.23 3.49 12.99
CA LEU A 100 13.61 3.45 12.46
C LEU A 100 13.97 4.59 11.46
N GLN A 101 13.12 5.61 11.30
CA GLN A 101 13.30 6.70 10.33
C GLN A 101 13.10 8.09 10.95
N THR A 102 12.08 8.26 11.79
CA THR A 102 11.61 9.57 12.30
C THR A 102 11.78 9.62 13.81
N LYS A 103 12.42 10.65 14.34
CA LYS A 103 12.51 10.86 15.79
C LYS A 103 11.29 11.62 16.27
N SER A 104 10.72 11.21 17.41
CA SER A 104 9.66 12.00 18.07
C SER A 104 9.73 11.95 19.59
N VAL A 105 9.18 12.98 20.23
CA VAL A 105 9.08 13.10 21.68
C VAL A 105 7.68 13.60 22.04
N HIS A 106 7.07 12.98 23.05
CA HIS A 106 5.74 13.31 23.54
C HIS A 106 5.82 14.17 24.81
N PHE A 107 4.94 15.15 24.89
CA PHE A 107 4.78 16.08 26.02
C PHE A 107 3.38 15.96 26.64
N LYS A 108 3.30 16.23 27.93
CA LYS A 108 2.05 16.61 28.61
C LYS A 108 1.99 18.14 28.65
N GLY A 109 0.84 18.72 28.36
CA GLY A 109 0.54 20.12 28.68
C GLY A 109 -0.11 20.22 30.05
N ASP A 110 0.15 21.29 30.79
CA ASP A 110 -0.54 21.61 32.05
C ASP A 110 -2.01 22.05 31.83
N ASP A 111 -2.38 22.39 30.58
CA ASP A 111 -3.79 22.45 30.14
C ASP A 111 -4.53 21.08 30.26
N GLY A 112 -3.76 19.99 30.33
CA GLY A 112 -4.21 18.60 30.40
C GLY A 112 -4.19 17.85 29.07
N LYS A 113 -3.76 18.49 27.97
CA LYS A 113 -3.61 17.87 26.66
C LYS A 113 -2.31 17.09 26.55
N ARG A 114 -2.14 16.41 25.42
CA ARG A 114 -0.87 15.80 25.01
C ARG A 114 -0.43 16.36 23.68
N TYR A 115 0.88 16.49 23.54
CA TYR A 115 1.52 16.95 22.31
C TYR A 115 2.60 15.97 21.88
N LYS A 116 2.95 16.00 20.60
CA LYS A 116 4.08 15.27 20.03
C LYS A 116 4.86 16.20 19.12
N PHE A 117 6.18 16.14 19.21
CA PHE A 117 7.09 16.75 18.25
C PHE A 117 7.69 15.65 17.36
N ARG A 118 7.80 15.89 16.05
CA ARG A 118 8.43 15.00 15.05
C ARG A 118 9.58 15.73 14.35
N SER A 119 10.72 15.06 14.15
CA SER A 119 11.84 15.60 13.37
C SER A 119 11.45 15.82 11.90
N MET A 120 11.93 16.92 11.30
CA MET A 120 11.71 17.20 9.87
C MET A 120 12.63 16.36 8.99
N ASP A 121 13.95 16.44 9.20
CA ASP A 121 14.87 15.45 8.62
C ASP A 121 14.66 14.06 9.23
N LYS A 122 14.88 13.04 8.40
CA LYS A 122 14.72 11.62 8.72
C LYS A 122 15.97 10.87 8.30
N ASP A 123 16.30 9.80 9.01
CA ASP A 123 17.44 8.95 8.65
C ASP A 123 16.98 7.50 8.50
N PRO A 124 16.53 7.09 7.29
CA PRO A 124 15.93 5.78 7.09
C PRO A 124 16.96 4.65 7.00
N ARG A 125 18.27 4.95 7.09
CA ARG A 125 19.36 3.97 6.95
C ARG A 125 19.25 2.80 7.93
N GLN A 126 18.62 2.99 9.10
CA GLN A 126 18.42 1.90 10.08
C GLN A 126 17.43 0.82 9.61
N VAL A 127 16.58 1.11 8.62
CA VAL A 127 15.67 0.13 8.00
C VAL A 127 16.44 -0.88 7.14
N LEU A 128 17.58 -0.48 6.58
CA LEU A 128 18.37 -1.34 5.69
C LEU A 128 19.03 -2.53 6.42
N PRO A 129 19.31 -3.64 5.72
CA PRO A 129 20.20 -4.70 6.22
C PRO A 129 21.55 -4.12 6.68
N PRO A 130 22.17 -4.65 7.77
CA PRO A 130 23.40 -4.09 8.36
C PRO A 130 24.50 -3.78 7.34
N ASP A 131 24.74 -4.69 6.40
CA ASP A 131 25.81 -4.60 5.40
C ASP A 131 25.62 -3.45 4.41
N LEU A 132 24.37 -2.99 4.20
CA LEU A 132 24.06 -1.87 3.32
C LEU A 132 24.15 -0.51 4.02
N ARG A 133 24.06 -0.44 5.35
CA ARG A 133 23.88 0.82 6.11
C ARG A 133 25.00 1.85 5.94
N ASN A 134 26.21 1.39 5.61
CA ASN A 134 27.41 2.21 5.46
C ASN A 134 27.90 2.21 4.00
N THR A 135 26.98 2.27 3.03
CA THR A 135 27.28 2.19 1.59
C THR A 135 26.63 3.34 0.83
N VAL A 136 27.09 3.58 -0.41
CA VAL A 136 26.46 4.55 -1.34
C VAL A 136 24.97 4.29 -1.58
N PHE A 137 24.49 3.05 -1.38
CA PHE A 137 23.06 2.73 -1.43
C PHE A 137 22.30 3.30 -0.22
N ALA A 138 22.88 3.32 0.97
CA ALA A 138 22.28 3.96 2.14
C ALA A 138 22.28 5.49 2.04
N ASP A 139 23.25 6.09 1.35
CA ASP A 139 23.26 7.52 1.07
C ASP A 139 22.20 7.88 0.02
N ALA A 140 22.10 7.13 -1.08
CA ALA A 140 21.00 7.29 -2.04
C ALA A 140 19.63 7.08 -1.37
N PHE A 141 19.49 6.07 -0.51
CA PHE A 141 18.23 5.80 0.21
C PHE A 141 17.88 6.88 1.25
N LYS A 142 18.86 7.61 1.81
CA LYS A 142 18.59 8.82 2.59
C LYS A 142 18.25 10.01 1.69
N ASP A 143 18.96 10.22 0.58
CA ASP A 143 18.70 11.32 -0.36
C ASP A 143 17.23 11.37 -0.82
N GLN A 144 16.59 10.22 -1.01
CA GLN A 144 15.17 10.09 -1.35
C GLN A 144 14.19 10.67 -0.30
N ILE A 145 14.62 10.97 0.93
CA ILE A 145 13.82 11.78 1.87
C ILE A 145 13.53 13.17 1.30
N SER A 146 14.43 13.73 0.47
CA SER A 146 14.21 15.04 -0.16
C SER A 146 13.11 15.04 -1.23
N ALA A 147 12.65 13.85 -1.67
CA ALA A 147 11.45 13.69 -2.51
C ALA A 147 10.16 14.10 -1.79
N SER A 148 10.08 13.92 -0.47
CA SER A 148 8.95 14.37 0.35
C SER A 148 8.96 15.89 0.54
N HIS A 149 7.78 16.52 0.57
CA HIS A 149 7.67 17.96 0.81
C HIS A 149 7.81 18.27 2.32
N PRO A 150 8.83 19.02 2.78
CA PRO A 150 9.22 19.09 4.19
C PRO A 150 8.16 19.65 5.16
N LEU A 151 7.15 20.36 4.63
CA LEU A 151 6.00 20.87 5.39
C LEU A 151 4.65 20.46 4.78
N SER A 152 4.57 19.26 4.17
CA SER A 152 3.33 18.72 3.60
C SER A 152 2.15 18.75 4.60
N SER A 153 2.41 18.35 5.84
CA SER A 153 1.42 18.27 6.93
C SER A 153 0.77 19.61 7.30
N ILE A 154 1.50 20.73 7.20
CA ILE A 154 0.97 22.09 7.40
C ILE A 154 -0.10 22.42 6.35
N ILE A 155 0.24 22.17 5.08
CA ILE A 155 -0.64 22.42 3.92
C ILE A 155 -1.88 21.55 4.03
N VAL A 156 -1.69 20.25 4.27
CA VAL A 156 -2.77 19.25 4.30
C VAL A 156 -3.73 19.50 5.48
N SER A 157 -3.26 20.00 6.63
CA SER A 157 -4.15 20.43 7.73
C SER A 157 -5.10 21.55 7.30
N ARG A 158 -4.61 22.62 6.64
CA ARG A 158 -5.48 23.70 6.11
C ARG A 158 -6.47 23.21 5.05
N LEU A 159 -6.11 22.20 4.25
CA LEU A 159 -7.02 21.58 3.28
C LEU A 159 -8.09 20.70 3.96
N LEU A 160 -7.71 19.90 4.97
CA LEU A 160 -8.63 19.08 5.77
C LEU A 160 -9.64 19.95 6.53
N ASP A 161 -9.19 21.09 7.07
CA ASP A 161 -10.04 22.10 7.70
C ASP A 161 -11.16 22.62 6.76
N GLU A 162 -10.83 22.91 5.48
CA GLU A 162 -11.79 23.48 4.52
C GLU A 162 -12.95 22.52 4.22
N ILE A 163 -12.64 21.22 4.14
CA ILE A 163 -13.61 20.16 3.89
C ILE A 163 -14.19 19.58 5.20
N GLY A 164 -13.80 20.10 6.35
CA GLY A 164 -14.34 19.74 7.66
C GLY A 164 -13.97 18.32 8.13
N VAL A 165 -12.82 17.77 7.72
CA VAL A 165 -12.31 16.50 8.26
C VAL A 165 -11.54 16.76 9.55
N LEU A 166 -11.84 15.99 10.61
CA LEU A 166 -11.12 16.07 11.89
C LEU A 166 -9.62 15.83 11.69
N ASN A 167 -8.80 16.83 12.00
CA ASN A 167 -7.36 16.78 11.79
C ASN A 167 -6.61 17.44 12.96
N VAL A 168 -5.34 17.06 13.12
CA VAL A 168 -4.39 17.73 14.01
C VAL A 168 -3.72 18.88 13.26
N LYS A 169 -3.37 19.95 13.98
CA LYS A 169 -2.82 21.18 13.38
C LYS A 169 -1.32 21.32 13.75
N PRO A 170 -0.41 20.83 12.90
CA PRO A 170 1.02 20.96 13.13
C PRO A 170 1.51 22.40 13.00
N ILE A 171 2.51 22.72 13.82
CA ILE A 171 3.22 24.00 13.83
C ILE A 171 4.71 23.71 13.64
N VAL A 172 5.34 24.33 12.64
CA VAL A 172 6.80 24.21 12.42
C VAL A 172 7.55 24.96 13.51
N THR A 173 8.54 24.31 14.14
CA THR A 173 9.28 24.90 15.26
C THR A 173 10.64 24.21 15.47
N VAL A 174 11.51 24.88 16.23
CA VAL A 174 12.75 24.31 16.77
C VAL A 174 12.58 24.08 18.28
N LEU A 175 12.92 22.89 18.78
CA LEU A 175 12.92 22.64 20.22
C LEU A 175 14.08 23.37 20.91
N PRO A 176 13.87 24.01 22.08
CA PRO A 176 14.92 24.73 22.81
C PRO A 176 15.95 23.78 23.44
N ASP A 177 17.03 24.34 23.98
CA ASP A 177 17.97 23.61 24.85
C ASP A 177 17.54 23.72 26.32
N ASP A 178 16.33 23.22 26.62
CA ASP A 178 15.62 23.40 27.91
C ASP A 178 15.58 22.10 28.76
N GLU A 179 15.53 22.24 30.09
CA GLU A 179 15.52 21.14 31.06
C GLU A 179 14.22 20.32 31.06
N ARG A 180 13.10 20.88 30.59
CA ARG A 180 11.81 20.18 30.43
C ARG A 180 11.84 19.07 29.37
N LEU A 181 12.88 19.03 28.54
CA LEU A 181 13.17 17.87 27.68
C LEU A 181 13.72 16.67 28.47
N GLY A 182 14.18 16.85 29.71
CA GLY A 182 14.66 15.79 30.58
C GLY A 182 15.77 14.94 29.96
N GLU A 183 15.64 13.61 30.08
CA GLU A 183 16.54 12.63 29.44
C GLU A 183 16.63 12.79 27.91
N PHE A 184 15.58 13.32 27.26
CA PHE A 184 15.53 13.50 25.81
C PHE A 184 16.29 14.75 25.34
N ARG A 185 16.70 15.65 26.25
CA ARG A 185 17.36 16.94 25.94
C ARG A 185 18.53 16.77 24.98
N MET A 186 19.42 15.82 25.22
CA MET A 186 20.63 15.63 24.40
C MET A 186 20.37 15.14 22.96
N GLU A 187 19.20 14.55 22.69
CA GLU A 187 18.83 14.10 21.34
C GLU A 187 17.95 15.11 20.59
N PHE A 188 17.13 15.89 21.31
CA PHE A 188 16.09 16.74 20.72
C PHE A 188 16.35 18.24 20.80
N LYS A 189 17.33 18.71 21.58
CA LYS A 189 17.65 20.15 21.66
C LYS A 189 18.07 20.70 20.31
N ARG A 190 17.56 21.89 19.96
CA ARG A 190 17.77 22.59 18.68
C ARG A 190 17.33 21.79 17.44
N MET A 191 16.54 20.74 17.60
CA MET A 191 16.00 19.97 16.49
C MET A 191 14.85 20.73 15.81
N LEU A 192 14.91 20.84 14.48
CA LEU A 192 13.82 21.33 13.64
C LEU A 192 12.79 20.23 13.40
N GLY A 193 11.51 20.60 13.44
CA GLY A 193 10.41 19.66 13.26
C GLY A 193 9.05 20.34 13.27
N THR A 194 8.00 19.54 13.47
CA THR A 194 6.65 20.02 13.76
C THR A 194 6.22 19.57 15.14
N ILE A 195 5.49 20.42 15.86
CA ILE A 195 4.73 20.05 17.06
C ILE A 195 3.23 20.09 16.76
N GLU A 196 2.50 19.08 17.21
CA GLU A 196 1.04 18.99 17.07
C GLU A 196 0.40 18.37 18.32
N GLU A 197 -0.89 18.65 18.52
CA GLU A 197 -1.69 17.93 19.53
C GLU A 197 -1.72 16.44 19.18
N ASN A 198 -1.51 15.59 20.19
CA ASN A 198 -1.63 14.14 20.06
C ASN A 198 -3.03 13.73 20.55
N PRO A 199 -3.96 13.34 19.66
CA PRO A 199 -5.32 13.02 20.05
C PRO A 199 -5.36 11.97 21.16
N THR A 200 -6.18 12.23 22.19
CA THR A 200 -6.36 11.34 23.33
C THR A 200 -7.79 11.40 23.85
N GLU A 201 -8.21 10.30 24.46
CA GLU A 201 -9.47 10.21 25.20
C GLU A 201 -9.48 11.18 26.38
N GLY A 202 -10.66 11.73 26.67
CA GLY A 202 -10.89 12.56 27.84
C GLY A 202 -10.62 11.81 29.15
N LYS A 203 -10.24 12.53 30.21
CA LYS A 203 -10.02 11.95 31.54
C LYS A 203 -10.69 12.77 32.63
N ASN A 204 -11.19 12.08 33.66
CA ASN A 204 -11.80 12.68 34.85
C ASN A 204 -12.91 13.70 34.52
N GLY A 205 -13.73 13.41 33.50
CA GLY A 205 -14.82 14.29 33.05
C GLY A 205 -14.41 15.44 32.13
N LYS A 206 -13.12 15.67 31.84
CA LYS A 206 -12.70 16.56 30.75
C LYS A 206 -13.01 15.90 29.39
N PRO A 207 -13.45 16.66 28.37
CA PRO A 207 -13.62 16.14 27.01
C PRO A 207 -12.28 15.69 26.40
N GLY A 208 -12.34 14.73 25.47
CA GLY A 208 -11.19 14.31 24.67
C GLY A 208 -10.90 15.25 23.50
N PHE A 209 -9.94 14.86 22.65
CA PHE A 209 -9.70 15.54 21.38
C PHE A 209 -10.99 15.61 20.55
N ALA A 210 -11.30 16.79 20.00
CA ALA A 210 -12.56 17.07 19.28
C ALA A 210 -13.85 16.74 20.06
N ASN A 211 -13.82 16.75 21.40
CA ASN A 211 -14.90 16.28 22.29
C ASN A 211 -15.25 14.79 22.15
N ALA A 212 -14.36 13.99 21.55
CA ALA A 212 -14.62 12.57 21.33
C ALA A 212 -14.73 11.78 22.65
N ASP A 213 -15.68 10.87 22.65
CA ASP A 213 -16.01 9.89 23.69
C ASP A 213 -14.97 8.76 23.79
N LYS A 214 -14.20 8.57 22.70
CA LYS A 214 -13.09 7.62 22.52
C LYS A 214 -12.12 8.10 21.44
N ILE A 215 -10.86 7.66 21.50
CA ILE A 215 -9.83 7.85 20.47
C ILE A 215 -9.07 6.53 20.35
N ILE A 216 -9.38 5.74 19.32
CA ILE A 216 -8.81 4.40 19.11
C ILE A 216 -8.01 4.32 17.80
N ASP A 217 -7.14 3.33 17.67
CA ASP A 217 -6.49 2.99 16.40
C ASP A 217 -7.38 2.07 15.53
N SER A 218 -6.91 1.78 14.31
CA SER A 218 -7.64 0.98 13.32
C SER A 218 -7.80 -0.50 13.71
N TYR A 219 -6.85 -1.10 14.44
CA TYR A 219 -7.00 -2.48 14.92
C TYR A 219 -8.04 -2.54 16.04
N GLU A 220 -8.00 -1.60 16.98
CA GLU A 220 -9.05 -1.44 17.98
C GLU A 220 -10.42 -1.17 17.33
N LEU A 221 -10.49 -0.42 16.23
CA LEU A 221 -11.73 -0.20 15.48
C LEU A 221 -12.27 -1.50 14.87
N TYR A 222 -11.44 -2.27 14.15
CA TYR A 222 -11.86 -3.55 13.57
C TYR A 222 -12.42 -4.50 14.66
N GLU A 223 -11.76 -4.57 15.84
CA GLU A 223 -12.31 -5.32 16.97
C GLU A 223 -13.66 -4.79 17.46
N LYS A 224 -13.93 -3.48 17.43
CA LYS A 224 -15.24 -2.94 17.84
C LYS A 224 -16.33 -3.32 16.82
N LEU A 225 -16.03 -3.19 15.53
CA LEU A 225 -16.95 -3.50 14.44
C LEU A 225 -17.32 -4.99 14.41
N GLU A 226 -16.32 -5.89 14.48
CA GLU A 226 -16.58 -7.34 14.49
C GLU A 226 -17.23 -7.81 15.80
N LYS A 227 -17.03 -7.12 16.93
CA LYS A 227 -17.60 -7.56 18.22
C LYS A 227 -19.06 -7.16 18.43
N ASP A 228 -19.50 -6.01 17.92
CA ASP A 228 -20.86 -5.51 18.19
C ASP A 228 -21.36 -4.55 17.10
N ASN A 229 -22.46 -4.94 16.44
CA ASN A 229 -23.14 -4.19 15.39
C ASN A 229 -23.80 -2.86 15.84
N ASP A 230 -23.63 -2.46 17.12
CA ASP A 230 -23.88 -1.09 17.60
C ASP A 230 -22.68 -0.14 17.34
N ASN A 231 -21.53 -0.63 16.85
CA ASN A 231 -20.40 0.18 16.41
C ASN A 231 -20.48 0.43 14.89
N ARG A 232 -20.22 1.66 14.43
CA ARG A 232 -20.24 2.04 13.01
C ARG A 232 -19.13 3.03 12.66
N VAL A 233 -18.70 3.05 11.40
CA VAL A 233 -17.81 4.10 10.87
C VAL A 233 -18.66 5.14 10.14
N ASP A 234 -18.28 6.42 10.27
CA ASP A 234 -18.75 7.47 9.36
C ASP A 234 -18.00 7.34 8.02
N ALA A 235 -18.50 6.44 7.16
CA ALA A 235 -17.87 6.13 5.88
C ALA A 235 -17.89 7.29 4.89
N VAL A 236 -18.79 8.27 5.07
CA VAL A 236 -18.86 9.49 4.26
C VAL A 236 -17.73 10.44 4.65
N GLU A 237 -17.49 10.65 5.95
CA GLU A 237 -16.30 11.37 6.43
C GLU A 237 -14.99 10.66 6.04
N PHE A 238 -14.97 9.32 6.07
CA PHE A 238 -13.81 8.54 5.60
C PHE A 238 -13.55 8.73 4.11
N LEU A 239 -14.56 8.55 3.25
CA LEU A 239 -14.43 8.78 1.81
C LEU A 239 -13.96 10.21 1.50
N LYS A 240 -14.52 11.22 2.18
CA LYS A 240 -14.12 12.61 2.04
C LYS A 240 -12.64 12.84 2.37
N ALA A 241 -12.09 12.14 3.36
CA ALA A 241 -10.66 12.13 3.66
C ALA A 241 -9.85 11.39 2.58
N ARG A 242 -10.29 10.20 2.14
CA ARG A 242 -9.59 9.40 1.11
C ARG A 242 -9.53 10.09 -0.25
N LEU A 243 -10.59 10.78 -0.68
CA LEU A 243 -10.60 11.59 -1.89
C LEU A 243 -9.58 12.75 -1.82
N LEU A 244 -9.38 13.36 -0.64
CA LEU A 244 -8.31 14.33 -0.46
C LEU A 244 -6.92 13.65 -0.55
N ASP A 245 -6.74 12.49 0.08
CA ASP A 245 -5.48 11.73 0.04
C ASP A 245 -5.02 11.46 -1.41
N LEU A 246 -5.95 11.03 -2.28
CA LEU A 246 -5.67 10.84 -3.71
C LEU A 246 -5.23 12.16 -4.38
N MET A 247 -5.95 13.25 -4.12
CA MET A 247 -5.70 14.58 -4.70
C MET A 247 -4.33 15.16 -4.32
N ILE A 248 -3.85 14.89 -3.10
CA ILE A 248 -2.54 15.31 -2.60
C ILE A 248 -1.43 14.28 -2.87
N GLY A 249 -1.77 13.09 -3.39
CA GLY A 249 -0.82 12.02 -3.68
C GLY A 249 -0.25 11.32 -2.44
N ASP A 250 -0.98 11.34 -1.31
CA ASP A 250 -0.56 10.67 -0.08
C ASP A 250 -0.89 9.18 -0.21
N TRP A 251 0.09 8.38 -0.69
CA TRP A 251 -0.08 6.95 -0.99
C TRP A 251 -0.02 6.06 0.26
N ASP A 252 0.70 6.48 1.30
CA ASP A 252 0.98 5.65 2.48
C ASP A 252 -0.13 5.72 3.53
N ARG A 253 -1.31 5.21 3.21
CA ARG A 253 -2.54 5.40 4.01
C ARG A 253 -2.96 4.18 4.83
N HIS A 254 -1.99 3.37 5.26
CA HIS A 254 -2.19 2.14 6.03
C HIS A 254 -2.76 2.37 7.44
N TYR A 255 -3.17 1.29 8.11
CA TYR A 255 -3.91 1.30 9.38
C TYR A 255 -3.38 2.24 10.50
N ASP A 256 -2.06 2.39 10.70
CA ASP A 256 -1.47 3.24 11.75
C ASP A 256 -1.63 4.76 11.47
N GLN A 257 -1.95 5.12 10.22
CA GLN A 257 -2.06 6.50 9.75
C GLN A 257 -3.46 7.09 9.95
N TRP A 258 -4.26 6.41 10.76
CA TRP A 258 -5.61 6.80 11.19
C TRP A 258 -5.74 6.62 12.71
N LEU A 259 -6.32 7.61 13.37
CA LEU A 259 -7.05 7.40 14.62
C LEU A 259 -8.54 7.58 14.36
N TRP A 260 -9.37 7.12 15.28
CA TRP A 260 -10.81 7.10 15.13
C TRP A 260 -11.48 7.72 16.35
N ALA A 261 -12.10 8.88 16.14
CA ALA A 261 -12.88 9.59 17.13
C ALA A 261 -14.26 8.92 17.26
N GLY A 262 -14.46 8.17 18.35
CA GLY A 262 -15.76 7.59 18.67
C GLY A 262 -16.65 8.61 19.37
N TYR A 263 -17.87 8.78 18.88
CA TYR A 263 -18.96 9.55 19.48
C TYR A 263 -20.13 8.60 19.77
N LYS A 264 -20.77 8.71 20.94
CA LYS A 264 -21.78 7.74 21.39
C LYS A 264 -23.18 8.37 21.27
N GLU A 265 -23.91 7.97 20.24
CA GLU A 265 -25.13 8.64 19.75
C GLU A 265 -26.28 7.61 19.68
N ASP A 266 -27.43 7.90 20.29
CA ASP A 266 -28.64 7.06 20.32
C ASP A 266 -28.42 5.55 20.64
N GLY A 267 -27.41 5.26 21.46
CA GLY A 267 -27.03 3.91 21.89
C GLY A 267 -26.00 3.21 20.98
N LEU A 268 -25.67 3.82 19.84
CA LEU A 268 -24.58 3.40 18.96
C LEU A 268 -23.25 4.03 19.38
N THR A 269 -22.14 3.59 18.77
CA THR A 269 -20.90 4.39 18.70
C THR A 269 -20.49 4.60 17.25
N VAL A 270 -20.47 5.86 16.81
CA VAL A 270 -20.05 6.28 15.47
C VAL A 270 -18.60 6.74 15.53
N TYR A 271 -17.73 6.14 14.72
CA TYR A 271 -16.31 6.46 14.64
C TYR A 271 -16.02 7.31 13.41
N LYS A 272 -15.48 8.52 13.61
CA LYS A 272 -15.05 9.44 12.56
C LYS A 272 -13.52 9.39 12.40
N PRO A 273 -12.98 9.47 11.17
CA PRO A 273 -11.54 9.41 10.93
C PRO A 273 -10.82 10.65 11.47
N ILE A 274 -9.60 10.43 11.97
CA ILE A 274 -8.58 11.45 12.18
C ILE A 274 -7.34 11.00 11.37
N PRO A 275 -7.12 11.55 10.17
CA PRO A 275 -5.92 11.27 9.40
C PRO A 275 -4.67 11.75 10.14
N ARG A 276 -3.60 10.95 10.08
CA ARG A 276 -2.28 11.24 10.63
C ARG A 276 -1.22 11.04 9.55
N ASP A 277 -0.01 11.51 9.85
CA ASP A 277 1.24 11.22 9.12
C ASP A 277 1.10 11.53 7.61
N ARG A 278 1.32 12.80 7.26
CA ARG A 278 1.12 13.33 5.91
C ARG A 278 2.42 13.45 5.13
N ASP A 279 3.42 12.69 5.56
CA ASP A 279 4.81 12.87 5.15
C ASP A 279 5.08 12.33 3.73
N GLN A 280 4.13 11.58 3.14
CA GLN A 280 4.17 11.16 1.73
C GLN A 280 3.35 12.06 0.79
N ALA A 281 2.48 12.92 1.31
CA ALA A 281 1.74 13.89 0.49
C ALA A 281 2.70 14.81 -0.29
N PHE A 282 2.40 14.99 -1.58
CA PHE A 282 3.20 15.76 -2.54
C PHE A 282 4.62 15.21 -2.85
N SER A 283 4.92 13.93 -2.57
CA SER A 283 6.26 13.37 -2.83
C SER A 283 6.62 13.29 -4.32
N LEU A 284 7.77 13.86 -4.69
CA LEU A 284 8.26 13.92 -6.07
C LEU A 284 9.27 12.81 -6.38
N TYR A 285 8.77 11.62 -6.75
CA TYR A 285 9.60 10.55 -7.31
C TYR A 285 9.94 10.81 -8.80
N ASP A 286 10.56 11.95 -9.07
CA ASP A 286 11.22 12.25 -10.34
C ASP A 286 12.64 11.64 -10.40
N GLY A 287 13.26 11.63 -11.59
CA GLY A 287 14.56 10.98 -11.82
C GLY A 287 14.47 9.53 -12.35
N LEU A 288 15.60 9.01 -12.84
CA LEU A 288 15.67 7.70 -13.50
C LEU A 288 15.40 6.53 -12.55
N LEU A 289 16.03 6.51 -11.37
CA LEU A 289 15.88 5.41 -10.43
C LEU A 289 14.48 5.34 -9.78
N PRO A 290 13.86 6.45 -9.33
CA PRO A 290 12.50 6.40 -8.77
C PRO A 290 11.45 6.01 -9.82
N MET A 291 11.61 6.45 -11.08
CA MET A 291 10.76 6.03 -12.20
C MET A 291 10.86 4.52 -12.49
N ILE A 292 12.02 3.89 -12.23
CA ILE A 292 12.16 2.42 -12.31
C ILE A 292 11.54 1.76 -11.07
N ALA A 293 11.77 2.32 -9.88
CA ALA A 293 11.27 1.79 -8.62
C ALA A 293 9.73 1.72 -8.59
N GLY A 294 9.02 2.78 -8.95
CA GLY A 294 7.54 2.80 -8.98
C GLY A 294 6.92 1.82 -10.00
N ARG A 295 7.66 1.43 -11.05
CA ARG A 295 7.23 0.37 -12.00
C ARG A 295 7.49 -1.06 -11.51
N ALA A 296 8.35 -1.23 -10.51
CA ALA A 296 8.66 -2.52 -9.89
C ALA A 296 7.94 -2.72 -8.54
N ILE A 297 7.60 -1.62 -7.87
CA ILE A 297 7.03 -1.58 -6.51
C ILE A 297 5.74 -0.76 -6.54
N THR A 298 4.61 -1.46 -6.62
CA THR A 298 3.22 -0.94 -6.70
C THR A 298 2.87 0.12 -5.63
N GLN A 299 3.65 0.19 -4.54
CA GLN A 299 3.45 1.08 -3.39
C GLN A 299 4.08 2.47 -3.57
N ILE A 300 5.01 2.67 -4.51
CA ILE A 300 5.81 3.90 -4.61
C ILE A 300 5.29 4.74 -5.79
N GLU A 301 4.48 5.75 -5.49
CA GLU A 301 3.83 6.59 -6.51
C GLU A 301 4.17 8.08 -6.41
N GLY A 302 4.43 8.69 -7.58
CA GLY A 302 4.91 10.06 -7.70
C GLY A 302 3.78 11.10 -7.77
N TYR A 303 4.01 12.26 -7.17
CA TYR A 303 3.12 13.40 -7.33
C TYR A 303 3.37 14.14 -8.65
N GLY A 304 2.29 14.37 -9.40
CA GLY A 304 2.34 14.88 -10.77
C GLY A 304 1.04 15.58 -11.18
N LYS A 305 1.05 16.26 -12.32
CA LYS A 305 -0.14 16.95 -12.88
C LYS A 305 -1.27 15.98 -13.23
N ASP A 306 -0.95 14.70 -13.35
CA ASP A 306 -1.88 13.61 -13.61
C ASP A 306 -1.84 12.62 -12.44
N TYR A 307 -2.90 11.83 -12.30
CA TYR A 307 -2.92 10.70 -11.39
C TYR A 307 -2.15 9.53 -12.01
N PRO A 308 -1.38 8.74 -11.23
CA PRO A 308 -1.02 7.38 -11.63
C PRO A 308 -2.26 6.49 -11.55
N LYS A 309 -2.10 5.18 -11.76
CA LYS A 309 -3.15 4.20 -11.45
C LYS A 309 -3.63 4.39 -10.01
N ILE A 310 -4.93 4.50 -9.81
CA ILE A 310 -5.51 4.64 -8.47
C ILE A 310 -5.35 3.35 -7.67
N TYR A 311 -5.25 2.19 -8.31
CA TYR A 311 -4.85 0.93 -7.67
C TYR A 311 -3.51 1.07 -6.92
N ASN A 312 -2.48 1.64 -7.57
CA ASN A 312 -1.17 1.86 -6.96
C ASN A 312 -1.26 2.92 -5.84
N LEU A 313 -1.89 4.06 -6.13
CA LEU A 313 -2.01 5.20 -5.21
C LEU A 313 -2.86 4.90 -3.95
N SER A 314 -3.81 3.97 -4.05
CA SER A 314 -4.61 3.51 -2.90
C SER A 314 -4.05 2.27 -2.21
N PHE A 315 -3.02 1.62 -2.77
CA PHE A 315 -2.59 0.27 -2.38
C PHE A 315 -2.35 0.12 -0.86
N ASN A 316 -1.62 1.04 -0.21
CA ASN A 316 -1.38 0.91 1.23
C ASN A 316 -2.62 1.17 2.11
N GLY A 317 -3.66 1.84 1.60
CA GLY A 317 -4.94 2.03 2.30
C GLY A 317 -5.98 0.93 2.06
N ARG A 318 -5.76 0.05 1.07
CA ARG A 318 -6.78 -0.82 0.47
C ARG A 318 -7.59 -1.68 1.44
N TYR A 319 -7.05 -2.11 2.58
CA TYR A 319 -7.80 -2.92 3.55
C TYR A 319 -8.78 -2.12 4.41
N LEU A 320 -8.44 -0.87 4.77
CA LEU A 320 -9.41 0.06 5.35
C LEU A 320 -10.47 0.46 4.31
N ASP A 321 -10.03 0.72 3.08
CA ASP A 321 -10.92 1.12 1.99
C ASP A 321 -11.92 0.01 1.66
N ARG A 322 -11.48 -1.23 1.44
CA ARG A 322 -12.34 -2.42 1.22
C ARG A 322 -13.28 -2.69 2.41
N ARG A 323 -12.86 -2.45 3.65
CA ARG A 323 -13.69 -2.72 4.85
C ARG A 323 -14.77 -1.65 5.12
N ILE A 324 -14.62 -0.44 4.59
CA ILE A 324 -15.46 0.71 4.95
C ILE A 324 -16.24 1.26 3.75
N LEU A 325 -15.62 1.37 2.57
CA LEU A 325 -16.16 2.14 1.44
C LEU A 325 -17.22 1.44 0.56
N PRO A 326 -17.36 0.08 0.47
CA PRO A 326 -18.44 -0.54 -0.29
C PRO A 326 -19.86 -0.14 0.17
N MET A 327 -19.99 0.32 1.43
CA MET A 327 -21.26 0.84 1.97
C MET A 327 -21.65 2.22 1.43
N VAL A 328 -20.78 2.89 0.65
CA VAL A 328 -20.98 4.25 0.16
C VAL A 328 -21.37 4.23 -1.32
N GLU A 329 -22.42 4.96 -1.66
CA GLU A 329 -23.03 4.91 -2.99
C GLU A 329 -22.34 5.85 -3.99
N LYS A 330 -22.39 5.53 -5.29
CA LYS A 330 -21.71 6.33 -6.34
C LYS A 330 -22.13 7.79 -6.33
N ASN A 331 -23.41 8.07 -6.08
CA ASN A 331 -23.92 9.45 -5.96
C ASN A 331 -23.27 10.24 -4.81
N VAL A 332 -22.78 9.57 -3.75
CA VAL A 332 -22.01 10.18 -2.64
C VAL A 332 -20.56 10.42 -3.06
N TYR A 333 -19.92 9.50 -3.79
CA TYR A 333 -18.61 9.73 -4.43
C TYR A 333 -18.66 10.96 -5.35
N ASP A 334 -19.63 10.99 -6.26
CA ASP A 334 -19.83 12.09 -7.22
C ASP A 334 -20.12 13.42 -6.49
N SER A 335 -20.92 13.39 -5.42
CA SER A 335 -21.24 14.59 -4.61
C SER A 335 -20.03 15.10 -3.81
N LEU A 336 -19.30 14.22 -3.12
CA LEU A 336 -18.13 14.59 -2.33
C LEU A 336 -16.99 15.10 -3.20
N THR A 337 -16.79 14.51 -4.38
CA THR A 337 -15.74 14.96 -5.30
C THR A 337 -16.03 16.35 -5.86
N ASN A 338 -17.29 16.68 -6.17
CA ASN A 338 -17.67 18.05 -6.53
C ASN A 338 -17.51 19.01 -5.33
N PHE A 339 -17.96 18.62 -4.13
CA PHE A 339 -17.78 19.41 -2.90
C PHE A 339 -16.30 19.73 -2.62
N ILE A 340 -15.40 18.75 -2.69
CA ILE A 340 -13.94 18.93 -2.49
C ILE A 340 -13.37 19.87 -3.56
N LYS A 341 -13.78 19.71 -4.83
CA LYS A 341 -13.33 20.54 -5.95
C LYS A 341 -13.78 22.00 -5.84
N GLU A 342 -14.99 22.25 -5.38
CA GLU A 342 -15.50 23.61 -5.12
C GLU A 342 -14.85 24.23 -3.88
N LYS A 343 -14.70 23.46 -2.80
CA LYS A 343 -14.14 23.91 -1.53
C LYS A 343 -12.66 24.25 -1.61
N ILE A 344 -11.85 23.42 -2.26
CA ILE A 344 -10.41 23.64 -2.41
C ILE A 344 -10.17 24.61 -3.58
N SER A 345 -10.73 25.80 -3.45
CA SER A 345 -10.60 26.90 -4.40
C SER A 345 -9.13 27.35 -4.54
N ASN A 346 -8.83 28.10 -5.60
CA ASN A 346 -7.49 28.66 -5.81
C ASN A 346 -7.04 29.55 -4.62
N GLN A 347 -7.98 30.22 -3.94
CA GLN A 347 -7.71 31.00 -2.73
C GLN A 347 -7.31 30.11 -1.55
N VAL A 348 -8.03 29.01 -1.29
CA VAL A 348 -7.70 28.07 -0.21
C VAL A 348 -6.32 27.43 -0.43
N ILE A 349 -5.95 27.17 -1.69
CA ILE A 349 -4.61 26.69 -2.05
C ILE A 349 -3.55 27.77 -1.78
N ASP A 350 -3.80 29.04 -2.15
CA ASP A 350 -2.90 30.16 -1.82
C ASP A 350 -2.76 30.39 -0.30
N GLU A 351 -3.86 30.26 0.46
CA GLU A 351 -3.86 30.34 1.93
C GLU A 351 -3.02 29.22 2.54
N ALA A 352 -3.22 27.96 2.13
CA ALA A 352 -2.45 26.82 2.62
C ALA A 352 -0.94 26.94 2.29
N LEU A 353 -0.60 27.50 1.12
CA LEU A 353 0.78 27.81 0.74
C LEU A 353 1.33 29.10 1.39
N SER A 354 0.49 29.91 2.03
CA SER A 354 0.93 31.10 2.79
C SER A 354 1.42 30.77 4.20
N LEU A 355 1.11 29.57 4.71
CA LEU A 355 1.59 29.03 5.99
C LEU A 355 3.05 28.53 5.94
N LEU A 356 3.64 28.47 4.74
CA LEU A 356 5.01 28.04 4.49
C LEU A 356 5.99 29.23 4.60
N PRO A 357 7.30 28.97 4.87
CA PRO A 357 8.32 30.01 4.89
C PRO A 357 8.30 30.91 3.65
N LYS A 358 8.33 32.22 3.84
CA LYS A 358 8.25 33.23 2.76
C LYS A 358 9.39 33.11 1.74
N GLU A 359 10.54 32.57 2.18
CA GLU A 359 11.71 32.26 1.37
C GLU A 359 11.39 31.21 0.28
N TRP A 360 10.61 30.19 0.64
CA TRP A 360 10.22 29.08 -0.25
C TRP A 360 9.23 29.48 -1.35
N LYS A 361 8.60 30.67 -1.23
CA LYS A 361 7.61 31.20 -2.19
C LYS A 361 8.14 31.33 -3.62
N ARG A 362 9.45 31.52 -3.78
CA ARG A 362 10.13 31.58 -5.10
C ARG A 362 10.64 30.23 -5.61
N LEU A 363 10.61 29.18 -4.79
CA LEU A 363 11.35 27.95 -5.01
C LEU A 363 10.44 26.74 -5.24
N GLY A 364 9.38 26.57 -4.46
CA GLY A 364 8.45 25.43 -4.57
C GLY A 364 6.99 25.79 -4.82
N HIS A 365 6.52 26.94 -4.29
CA HIS A 365 5.07 27.19 -4.19
C HIS A 365 4.37 27.25 -5.57
N LYS A 366 5.05 27.72 -6.62
CA LYS A 366 4.49 27.70 -7.99
C LYS A 366 4.34 26.27 -8.52
N LYS A 367 5.41 25.45 -8.44
CA LYS A 367 5.41 24.02 -8.86
C LYS A 367 4.28 23.29 -8.12
N LEU A 368 4.21 23.44 -6.80
CA LEU A 368 3.20 22.80 -5.96
C LEU A 368 1.76 23.29 -6.25
N LYS A 369 1.53 24.60 -6.39
CA LYS A 369 0.21 25.16 -6.73
C LYS A 369 -0.33 24.62 -8.05
N GLU A 370 0.50 24.57 -9.09
CA GLU A 370 0.11 24.01 -10.39
C GLU A 370 -0.26 22.52 -10.29
N LEU A 371 0.45 21.75 -9.48
CA LEU A 371 0.16 20.32 -9.25
C LEU A 371 -1.17 20.12 -8.51
N ILE A 372 -1.39 20.84 -7.40
CA ILE A 372 -2.62 20.75 -6.60
C ILE A 372 -3.85 21.15 -7.43
N ILE A 373 -3.77 22.25 -8.18
CA ILE A 373 -4.85 22.68 -9.09
C ILE A 373 -5.13 21.59 -10.14
N SER A 374 -4.09 21.04 -10.78
CA SER A 374 -4.26 20.03 -11.82
C SER A 374 -4.87 18.73 -11.29
N ARG A 375 -4.45 18.25 -10.11
CA ARG A 375 -5.03 17.08 -9.44
C ARG A 375 -6.48 17.34 -9.00
N ARG A 376 -6.78 18.49 -8.38
CA ARG A 376 -8.15 18.87 -8.00
C ARG A 376 -9.09 18.89 -9.21
N ASP A 377 -8.68 19.53 -10.30
CA ASP A 377 -9.56 19.72 -11.46
C ASP A 377 -9.87 18.40 -12.17
N LYS A 378 -8.94 17.43 -12.08
CA LYS A 378 -9.07 16.04 -12.57
C LYS A 378 -9.64 15.04 -11.55
N LEU A 379 -9.92 15.45 -10.30
CA LEU A 379 -10.30 14.54 -9.20
C LEU A 379 -11.51 13.65 -9.52
N LYS A 380 -12.42 14.09 -10.40
CA LYS A 380 -13.56 13.27 -10.85
C LYS A 380 -13.12 11.92 -11.41
N SER A 381 -12.19 11.89 -12.36
CA SER A 381 -11.73 10.65 -12.99
C SER A 381 -11.03 9.73 -11.97
N ALA A 382 -10.30 10.29 -11.02
CA ALA A 382 -9.68 9.53 -9.93
C ALA A 382 -10.72 8.96 -8.95
N SER A 383 -11.81 9.69 -8.70
CA SER A 383 -12.93 9.24 -7.87
C SER A 383 -13.79 8.17 -8.55
N GLU A 384 -13.85 8.17 -9.88
CA GLU A 384 -14.56 7.17 -10.68
C GLU A 384 -13.76 5.85 -10.67
N GLU A 385 -12.46 5.87 -11.01
CA GLU A 385 -11.57 4.70 -10.89
C GLU A 385 -11.50 4.18 -9.43
N PHE A 386 -11.53 5.07 -8.42
CA PHE A 386 -11.57 4.65 -7.00
C PHE A 386 -12.89 4.00 -6.59
N TYR A 387 -14.03 4.42 -7.16
CA TYR A 387 -15.31 3.76 -6.91
C TYR A 387 -15.30 2.35 -7.50
N GLU A 388 -14.85 2.21 -8.75
CA GLU A 388 -14.72 0.94 -9.48
C GLU A 388 -13.84 -0.05 -8.70
N LEU A 389 -12.59 0.31 -8.36
CA LEU A 389 -11.64 -0.56 -7.64
C LEU A 389 -12.14 -1.06 -6.26
N ILE A 390 -13.05 -0.30 -5.63
CA ILE A 390 -13.65 -0.67 -4.34
C ILE A 390 -14.89 -1.55 -4.52
N ASN A 391 -15.71 -1.31 -5.55
CA ASN A 391 -17.00 -1.98 -5.73
C ASN A 391 -16.95 -3.17 -6.72
N GLU A 392 -15.89 -3.32 -7.55
CA GLU A 392 -15.59 -4.49 -8.41
C GLU A 392 -15.84 -5.82 -7.65
N THR A 393 -15.38 -5.86 -6.40
CA THR A 393 -15.83 -6.83 -5.40
C THR A 393 -16.26 -6.09 -4.14
N ALA A 394 -17.51 -6.22 -3.71
CA ALA A 394 -18.01 -5.53 -2.51
C ALA A 394 -17.91 -6.42 -1.25
N ASP A 395 -17.07 -6.03 -0.29
CA ASP A 395 -16.93 -6.75 0.98
C ASP A 395 -17.92 -6.18 2.03
N ILE A 396 -18.82 -7.04 2.52
CA ILE A 396 -19.87 -6.73 3.51
C ILE A 396 -19.63 -7.60 4.75
N HIS A 397 -19.58 -6.98 5.93
CA HIS A 397 -19.29 -7.70 7.18
C HIS A 397 -20.44 -7.58 8.20
N GLY A 398 -20.87 -8.73 8.72
CA GLY A 398 -21.62 -8.82 9.97
C GLY A 398 -20.72 -8.72 11.20
N SER A 399 -21.10 -9.38 12.29
CA SER A 399 -20.41 -9.33 13.57
C SER A 399 -20.49 -10.66 14.37
N ASP A 400 -19.98 -10.64 15.60
CA ASP A 400 -20.18 -11.66 16.65
C ASP A 400 -21.58 -11.61 17.27
N LYS A 401 -22.48 -10.76 16.75
CA LYS A 401 -23.91 -10.75 17.06
C LYS A 401 -24.68 -11.53 15.99
N ASN A 402 -26.01 -11.53 16.08
CA ASN A 402 -26.87 -12.21 15.15
C ASN A 402 -27.40 -11.19 14.13
N GLU A 403 -27.19 -11.43 12.85
CA GLU A 403 -27.75 -10.62 11.76
C GLU A 403 -28.74 -11.41 10.87
N GLU A 404 -29.75 -10.71 10.35
CA GLU A 404 -30.54 -11.19 9.20
C GLU A 404 -30.13 -10.41 7.96
N ILE A 405 -29.56 -11.11 6.99
CA ILE A 405 -29.14 -10.59 5.70
C ILE A 405 -30.24 -10.94 4.70
N VAL A 406 -30.76 -9.95 3.99
CA VAL A 406 -31.73 -10.15 2.92
C VAL A 406 -31.11 -9.69 1.62
N ILE A 407 -30.97 -10.63 0.69
CA ILE A 407 -30.45 -10.41 -0.65
C ILE A 407 -31.65 -10.36 -1.61
N HIS A 408 -31.76 -9.28 -2.36
CA HIS A 408 -32.78 -9.03 -3.35
C HIS A 408 -32.10 -8.92 -4.73
N SER A 409 -32.09 -10.02 -5.49
CA SER A 409 -31.58 -10.04 -6.87
C SER A 409 -32.69 -9.57 -7.82
N GLY A 410 -32.49 -8.38 -8.40
CA GLY A 410 -33.40 -7.77 -9.36
C GLY A 410 -33.25 -8.36 -10.76
N LYS A 411 -33.36 -7.50 -11.78
CA LYS A 411 -32.92 -7.83 -13.15
C LYS A 411 -31.61 -7.14 -13.52
N ASN A 412 -31.46 -5.88 -13.12
CA ASN A 412 -30.31 -5.03 -13.45
C ASN A 412 -29.57 -4.53 -12.19
N GLU A 413 -29.91 -5.05 -11.01
CA GLU A 413 -29.37 -4.59 -9.72
C GLU A 413 -29.46 -5.72 -8.68
N MET A 414 -28.60 -5.71 -7.67
CA MET A 414 -28.78 -6.51 -6.46
C MET A 414 -28.78 -5.60 -5.24
N SER A 415 -29.82 -5.63 -4.41
CA SER A 415 -29.82 -4.92 -3.14
C SER A 415 -29.63 -5.86 -1.96
N ILE A 416 -28.85 -5.41 -0.98
CA ILE A 416 -28.55 -6.14 0.25
C ILE A 416 -28.90 -5.26 1.45
N ASP A 417 -29.82 -5.78 2.26
CA ASP A 417 -30.12 -5.25 3.58
C ASP A 417 -29.53 -6.16 4.65
N VAL A 418 -28.96 -5.57 5.70
CA VAL A 418 -28.57 -6.27 6.93
C VAL A 418 -29.37 -5.72 8.10
N PHE A 419 -30.00 -6.59 8.88
CA PHE A 419 -30.79 -6.27 10.06
C PHE A 419 -30.18 -6.88 11.32
N LYS A 420 -30.29 -6.18 12.45
CA LYS A 420 -29.88 -6.71 13.76
C LYS A 420 -30.96 -7.64 14.29
N ILE A 421 -30.62 -8.90 14.58
CA ILE A 421 -31.49 -9.78 15.35
C ILE A 421 -31.25 -9.50 16.85
N LYS A 422 -32.31 -9.11 17.56
CA LYS A 422 -32.28 -8.79 18.98
C LYS A 422 -32.20 -10.05 19.85
N LYS A 423 -31.96 -9.85 21.15
CA LYS A 423 -31.85 -10.92 22.16
C LYS A 423 -33.14 -11.76 22.34
N ASP A 424 -34.29 -11.22 21.94
CA ASP A 424 -35.59 -11.89 21.93
C ASP A 424 -35.87 -12.68 20.63
N GLY A 425 -34.94 -12.67 19.68
CA GLY A 425 -35.10 -13.27 18.35
C GLY A 425 -35.80 -12.39 17.32
N SER A 426 -36.27 -11.19 17.70
CA SER A 426 -36.91 -10.26 16.76
C SER A 426 -35.90 -9.47 15.93
N ARG A 427 -36.19 -9.31 14.63
CA ARG A 427 -35.47 -8.43 13.70
C ARG A 427 -35.59 -6.95 14.12
N SER A 428 -34.62 -6.12 13.77
CA SER A 428 -34.76 -4.65 13.82
C SER A 428 -35.78 -4.17 12.78
N PRO A 429 -36.60 -3.13 13.07
CA PRO A 429 -37.60 -2.64 12.11
C PRO A 429 -36.97 -1.87 10.92
N VAL A 430 -35.72 -1.41 11.10
CA VAL A 430 -34.93 -0.68 10.11
C VAL A 430 -33.62 -1.47 9.92
N PRO A 431 -33.06 -1.56 8.71
CA PRO A 431 -31.75 -2.18 8.51
C PRO A 431 -30.63 -1.37 9.19
N ILE A 432 -29.56 -2.05 9.59
CA ILE A 432 -28.32 -1.42 10.06
C ILE A 432 -27.38 -1.05 8.90
N TYR A 433 -27.55 -1.72 7.75
CA TYR A 433 -26.89 -1.48 6.47
C TYR A 433 -27.89 -1.74 5.34
N ARG A 434 -27.90 -0.90 4.31
CA ARG A 434 -28.61 -1.09 3.04
C ARG A 434 -27.72 -0.57 1.92
N ARG A 435 -27.64 -1.31 0.81
CA ARG A 435 -26.90 -0.90 -0.39
C ARG A 435 -27.53 -1.52 -1.65
N VAL A 436 -27.51 -0.78 -2.75
CA VAL A 436 -27.85 -1.30 -4.10
C VAL A 436 -26.59 -1.38 -4.94
N PHE A 437 -26.32 -2.57 -5.48
CA PHE A 437 -25.19 -2.87 -6.37
C PHE A 437 -25.66 -2.94 -7.81
N ASP A 438 -24.81 -2.42 -8.68
CA ASP A 438 -25.02 -2.22 -10.10
C ASP A 438 -23.98 -3.07 -10.86
N PRO A 439 -24.38 -4.02 -11.72
CA PRO A 439 -23.46 -4.94 -12.38
C PRO A 439 -22.53 -4.27 -13.39
N ASP A 440 -22.77 -2.99 -13.76
CA ASP A 440 -21.79 -2.22 -14.54
C ASP A 440 -20.55 -1.85 -13.69
N PHE A 441 -20.57 -2.07 -12.36
CA PHE A 441 -19.50 -1.71 -11.40
C PHE A 441 -19.18 -2.77 -10.34
N THR A 442 -19.85 -3.92 -10.32
CA THR A 442 -19.72 -4.94 -9.26
C THR A 442 -19.90 -6.34 -9.83
N ASP A 443 -18.79 -7.07 -10.00
CA ASP A 443 -18.77 -8.46 -10.48
C ASP A 443 -19.13 -9.45 -9.35
N GLY A 444 -18.85 -9.09 -8.09
CA GLY A 444 -19.13 -9.97 -6.96
C GLY A 444 -19.23 -9.32 -5.59
N ILE A 445 -19.81 -10.04 -4.63
CA ILE A 445 -20.05 -9.58 -3.26
C ILE A 445 -19.58 -10.65 -2.27
N ARG A 446 -18.82 -10.23 -1.25
CA ARG A 446 -18.28 -11.10 -0.19
C ARG A 446 -18.96 -10.79 1.13
N ILE A 447 -19.79 -11.70 1.63
CA ILE A 447 -20.59 -11.50 2.85
C ILE A 447 -19.97 -12.30 4.01
N TYR A 448 -19.24 -11.63 4.89
CA TYR A 448 -18.58 -12.23 6.05
C TYR A 448 -19.54 -12.30 7.24
N LEU A 449 -19.80 -13.51 7.73
CA LEU A 449 -20.66 -13.80 8.87
C LEU A 449 -19.82 -14.45 9.97
N ASP A 450 -19.33 -13.66 10.93
CA ASP A 450 -18.36 -14.07 11.96
C ASP A 450 -18.94 -15.10 12.96
N LYS A 451 -19.10 -14.81 14.26
CA LYS A 451 -19.55 -15.83 15.26
C LYS A 451 -21.06 -15.90 15.46
N GLY A 452 -21.81 -15.14 14.67
CA GLY A 452 -23.26 -14.97 14.81
C GLY A 452 -24.11 -16.21 14.59
N LYS A 453 -25.37 -16.10 15.06
CA LYS A 453 -26.48 -16.99 14.66
C LYS A 453 -27.29 -16.30 13.57
N ASP A 454 -26.75 -16.34 12.36
CA ASP A 454 -27.16 -15.44 11.27
C ASP A 454 -28.11 -16.13 10.30
N LYS A 455 -29.01 -15.35 9.71
CA LYS A 455 -29.96 -15.81 8.70
C LYS A 455 -29.71 -15.09 7.39
N VAL A 456 -29.51 -15.83 6.30
CA VAL A 456 -29.39 -15.26 4.94
C VAL A 456 -30.60 -15.69 4.13
N THR A 457 -31.33 -14.70 3.60
CA THR A 457 -32.53 -14.92 2.80
C THR A 457 -32.32 -14.37 1.39
N VAL A 458 -32.27 -15.22 0.38
CA VAL A 458 -32.08 -14.83 -1.02
C VAL A 458 -33.44 -14.84 -1.74
N THR A 459 -33.80 -13.71 -2.33
CA THR A 459 -35.10 -13.46 -2.98
C THR A 459 -34.86 -12.68 -4.28
N GLY A 460 -35.77 -12.75 -5.26
CA GLY A 460 -35.57 -12.02 -6.51
C GLY A 460 -36.33 -12.58 -7.70
N ASN A 461 -36.20 -11.88 -8.85
CA ASN A 461 -36.76 -12.33 -10.12
C ASN A 461 -35.86 -13.36 -10.83
N SER A 462 -34.54 -13.27 -10.69
CA SER A 462 -33.57 -14.27 -11.21
C SER A 462 -33.91 -15.69 -10.76
N ILE A 463 -34.29 -15.85 -9.49
CA ILE A 463 -34.77 -17.12 -8.88
C ILE A 463 -36.03 -17.66 -9.58
N LEU A 464 -36.83 -16.78 -10.19
CA LEU A 464 -38.08 -17.12 -10.89
C LEU A 464 -37.89 -17.30 -12.40
N THR A 465 -36.89 -16.66 -13.02
CA THR A 465 -36.60 -16.78 -14.46
C THR A 465 -35.58 -17.87 -14.79
N GLY A 466 -34.67 -18.20 -13.88
CA GLY A 466 -33.56 -19.12 -14.15
C GLY A 466 -32.53 -18.55 -15.13
N GLU A 467 -32.42 -17.22 -15.18
CA GLU A 467 -31.40 -16.50 -15.96
C GLU A 467 -30.15 -16.29 -15.08
N ASP A 468 -28.95 -16.49 -15.65
CA ASP A 468 -27.68 -16.19 -14.99
C ASP A 468 -27.65 -14.72 -14.54
N PHE A 469 -27.36 -14.47 -13.26
CA PHE A 469 -27.30 -13.13 -12.70
C PHE A 469 -25.85 -12.62 -12.68
N PRO A 470 -25.55 -11.40 -13.16
CA PRO A 470 -24.18 -10.93 -13.39
C PRO A 470 -23.36 -10.59 -12.13
N ILE A 471 -23.86 -10.86 -10.91
CA ILE A 471 -23.15 -10.58 -9.66
C ILE A 471 -23.11 -11.83 -8.78
N ASP A 472 -21.93 -12.40 -8.60
CA ASP A 472 -21.69 -13.54 -7.71
C ASP A 472 -21.75 -13.13 -6.23
N VAL A 473 -22.22 -14.02 -5.35
CA VAL A 473 -22.23 -13.79 -3.90
C VAL A 473 -21.53 -14.93 -3.16
N ARG A 474 -20.38 -14.61 -2.58
CA ARG A 474 -19.60 -15.51 -1.73
C ARG A 474 -19.94 -15.27 -0.26
N ILE A 475 -20.71 -16.18 0.34
CA ILE A 475 -21.05 -16.13 1.77
C ILE A 475 -19.93 -16.81 2.56
N ILE A 476 -19.16 -15.99 3.27
CA ILE A 476 -17.98 -16.38 4.03
C ILE A 476 -18.38 -16.62 5.48
N TYR A 477 -18.54 -17.88 5.89
CA TYR A 477 -19.03 -18.23 7.22
C TYR A 477 -17.93 -18.58 8.22
N GLY A 478 -17.95 -17.90 9.37
CA GLY A 478 -17.20 -18.25 10.57
C GLY A 478 -17.90 -19.33 11.40
N ASP A 479 -17.75 -19.24 12.72
CA ASP A 479 -18.39 -20.15 13.67
C ASP A 479 -19.84 -19.72 14.00
N GLY A 480 -20.58 -20.53 14.76
CA GLY A 480 -22.00 -20.31 15.03
C GLY A 480 -22.92 -20.91 13.96
N LYS A 481 -24.24 -20.79 14.14
CA LYS A 481 -25.23 -21.42 13.25
C LYS A 481 -25.66 -20.42 12.19
N LYS A 482 -25.37 -20.70 10.91
CA LYS A 482 -25.92 -19.94 9.78
C LYS A 482 -27.16 -20.64 9.22
N GLU A 483 -28.22 -19.89 8.93
CA GLU A 483 -29.46 -20.36 8.31
C GLU A 483 -29.63 -19.71 6.94
N ILE A 484 -29.23 -20.41 5.87
CA ILE A 484 -29.17 -19.86 4.51
C ILE A 484 -30.25 -20.53 3.65
N SER A 485 -31.23 -19.76 3.17
CA SER A 485 -32.20 -20.22 2.17
C SER A 485 -31.61 -20.11 0.76
N ASN A 486 -32.02 -20.98 -0.16
CA ASN A 486 -31.67 -20.89 -1.59
C ASN A 486 -30.13 -20.87 -1.83
N LYS A 487 -29.39 -21.60 -0.98
CA LYS A 487 -27.93 -21.76 -1.02
C LYS A 487 -27.39 -22.62 -2.18
N ASP A 488 -28.30 -23.13 -3.01
CA ASP A 488 -28.04 -24.07 -4.11
C ASP A 488 -28.34 -23.39 -5.47
N LEU A 489 -28.29 -22.05 -5.50
CA LEU A 489 -28.30 -21.21 -6.70
C LEU A 489 -26.86 -21.03 -7.17
N ASP A 490 -26.61 -21.08 -8.48
CA ASP A 490 -25.25 -21.15 -9.03
C ASP A 490 -24.37 -19.92 -8.71
N PHE A 491 -24.96 -18.73 -8.57
CA PHE A 491 -24.28 -17.49 -8.17
C PHE A 491 -24.03 -17.38 -6.64
N ILE A 492 -24.32 -18.42 -5.83
CA ILE A 492 -24.11 -18.42 -4.38
C ILE A 492 -23.01 -19.41 -3.98
N GLU A 493 -21.80 -18.90 -3.67
CA GLU A 493 -20.73 -19.73 -3.10
C GLU A 493 -20.79 -19.74 -1.56
N LEU A 494 -20.66 -20.91 -0.93
CA LEU A 494 -20.52 -21.05 0.52
C LEU A 494 -19.08 -21.41 0.93
N THR A 495 -18.27 -20.41 1.29
CA THR A 495 -16.87 -20.60 1.73
C THR A 495 -16.76 -20.50 3.25
N ARG A 496 -15.94 -21.36 3.89
CA ARG A 496 -15.57 -21.13 5.30
C ARG A 496 -14.58 -19.97 5.39
N ASP A 497 -14.68 -19.14 6.43
CA ASP A 497 -13.67 -18.14 6.74
C ASP A 497 -12.29 -18.79 6.99
N THR A 498 -11.26 -18.21 6.39
CA THR A 498 -9.85 -18.66 6.50
C THR A 498 -8.91 -17.56 7.02
N ARG A 499 -9.44 -16.37 7.36
CA ARG A 499 -8.69 -15.29 8.01
C ARG A 499 -8.10 -15.77 9.34
N SER A 500 -7.00 -15.15 9.76
CA SER A 500 -6.40 -15.49 11.04
C SER A 500 -7.34 -15.22 12.23
N ASN A 501 -7.28 -16.08 13.24
CA ASN A 501 -7.98 -15.93 14.52
C ASN A 501 -7.04 -15.61 15.69
N THR A 502 -5.74 -15.39 15.42
CA THR A 502 -4.70 -15.21 16.45
C THR A 502 -3.68 -14.11 16.15
N ASP A 503 -3.49 -13.79 14.86
CA ASP A 503 -2.66 -12.69 14.36
C ASP A 503 -3.61 -11.65 13.76
N MET A 504 -3.63 -10.45 14.34
CA MET A 504 -4.53 -9.37 13.90
C MET A 504 -4.10 -8.80 12.54
N LYS A 505 -2.81 -8.84 12.22
CA LYS A 505 -2.33 -8.37 10.93
C LYS A 505 -2.76 -9.32 9.82
N GLU A 506 -2.50 -10.62 9.94
CA GLU A 506 -2.97 -11.61 8.95
C GLU A 506 -4.51 -11.79 8.94
N ARG A 507 -5.25 -11.21 9.91
CA ARG A 507 -6.72 -11.13 9.88
C ARG A 507 -7.26 -9.93 9.09
N PHE A 508 -6.63 -8.76 9.22
CA PHE A 508 -7.16 -7.48 8.72
C PHE A 508 -6.34 -6.86 7.59
N GLU A 509 -5.03 -7.11 7.54
CA GLU A 509 -4.11 -6.74 6.47
C GLU A 509 -3.22 -7.95 6.08
N PRO A 510 -3.79 -9.00 5.46
CA PRO A 510 -3.06 -10.20 5.08
C PRO A 510 -1.88 -9.90 4.15
N SER A 511 -0.83 -10.72 4.18
CA SER A 511 0.38 -10.45 3.38
C SER A 511 0.25 -10.72 1.87
N ASN A 512 -0.92 -11.19 1.42
CA ASN A 512 -1.21 -11.57 0.03
C ASN A 512 -2.52 -10.89 -0.38
N GLU A 513 -2.64 -10.51 -1.65
CA GLU A 513 -3.93 -10.09 -2.21
C GLU A 513 -4.87 -11.28 -2.37
N ASP A 514 -6.16 -10.96 -2.38
CA ASP A 514 -7.28 -11.91 -2.40
C ASP A 514 -8.32 -11.57 -3.48
N ARG A 515 -8.04 -10.59 -4.34
CA ARG A 515 -8.87 -10.16 -5.48
C ARG A 515 -8.05 -9.34 -6.49
N GLY A 516 -8.50 -9.30 -7.75
CA GLY A 516 -8.03 -8.37 -8.77
C GLY A 516 -6.65 -8.67 -9.36
N TYR A 517 -6.07 -7.67 -10.03
CA TYR A 517 -4.87 -7.81 -10.87
C TYR A 517 -3.75 -6.85 -10.48
N ASP A 518 -2.49 -7.32 -10.55
CA ASP A 518 -1.30 -6.49 -10.32
C ASP A 518 -0.31 -6.66 -11.48
N TRP A 519 0.00 -5.55 -12.16
CA TRP A 519 0.89 -5.49 -13.32
C TRP A 519 2.22 -4.83 -12.93
N ARG A 520 3.30 -5.61 -12.89
CA ARG A 520 4.66 -5.15 -12.54
C ARG A 520 5.61 -5.27 -13.71
N PHE A 521 6.73 -4.53 -13.68
CA PHE A 521 7.83 -4.69 -14.62
C PHE A 521 8.98 -5.51 -14.02
N SER A 522 9.46 -6.51 -14.77
CA SER A 522 10.65 -7.29 -14.44
C SER A 522 11.84 -6.79 -15.26
N PRO A 523 12.77 -5.99 -14.71
CA PRO A 523 14.00 -5.63 -15.40
C PRO A 523 14.95 -6.83 -15.50
N VAL A 524 15.72 -6.92 -16.59
CA VAL A 524 16.84 -7.85 -16.74
C VAL A 524 18.12 -7.04 -16.92
N LEU A 525 19.06 -7.22 -15.99
CA LEU A 525 20.40 -6.64 -16.02
C LEU A 525 21.39 -7.71 -15.58
N ASN A 526 22.37 -8.03 -16.42
CA ASN A 526 23.46 -8.94 -16.09
C ASN A 526 24.77 -8.47 -16.76
N TYR A 527 25.90 -8.90 -16.22
CA TYR A 527 27.22 -8.67 -16.80
C TYR A 527 28.14 -9.86 -16.55
N ASN A 528 28.72 -10.42 -17.61
CA ASN A 528 29.75 -11.44 -17.51
C ASN A 528 30.75 -11.36 -18.69
N SER A 529 31.78 -12.21 -18.67
CA SER A 529 32.89 -12.22 -19.64
C SER A 529 32.51 -12.69 -21.05
N ASP A 530 31.45 -13.47 -21.18
CA ASP A 530 31.11 -14.21 -22.40
C ASP A 530 29.93 -13.54 -23.12
N ASP A 531 28.86 -13.21 -22.40
CA ASP A 531 27.70 -12.47 -22.91
C ASP A 531 27.97 -10.95 -23.03
N GLY A 532 28.93 -10.43 -22.26
CA GLY A 532 29.13 -9.00 -22.04
C GLY A 532 28.06 -8.40 -21.13
N ILE A 533 27.57 -7.20 -21.45
CA ILE A 533 26.40 -6.60 -20.79
C ILE A 533 25.13 -7.20 -21.40
N VAL A 534 24.19 -7.63 -20.54
CA VAL A 534 22.86 -8.11 -20.93
C VAL A 534 21.81 -7.14 -20.37
N LEU A 535 20.96 -6.59 -21.24
CA LEU A 535 19.86 -5.70 -20.86
C LEU A 535 18.53 -6.23 -21.41
N GLY A 536 17.45 -6.05 -20.65
CA GLY A 536 16.11 -6.45 -21.07
C GLY A 536 15.05 -6.22 -20.02
N GLY A 537 13.92 -6.88 -20.21
CA GLY A 537 12.82 -6.95 -19.24
C GLY A 537 11.50 -7.34 -19.87
N GLY A 538 10.41 -7.12 -19.13
CA GLY A 538 9.05 -7.33 -19.60
C GLY A 538 8.03 -7.41 -18.47
N PRO A 539 6.74 -7.61 -18.78
CA PRO A 539 5.67 -7.63 -17.79
C PRO A 539 5.68 -8.87 -16.89
N ILE A 540 5.21 -8.67 -15.66
CA ILE A 540 4.61 -9.70 -14.82
C ILE A 540 3.15 -9.31 -14.58
N LEU A 541 2.23 -10.24 -14.82
CA LEU A 541 0.84 -10.15 -14.37
C LEU A 541 0.64 -11.11 -13.20
N TYR A 542 0.05 -10.64 -12.11
CA TYR A 542 -0.53 -11.46 -11.06
C TYR A 542 -2.06 -11.30 -11.07
N HIS A 543 -2.77 -12.39 -10.83
CA HIS A 543 -4.20 -12.40 -10.50
C HIS A 543 -4.41 -13.10 -9.16
N TYR A 544 -5.38 -12.63 -8.37
CA TYR A 544 -5.64 -13.12 -7.02
C TYR A 544 -7.13 -13.42 -6.81
N ASP A 545 -7.44 -14.52 -6.12
CA ASP A 545 -8.80 -14.83 -5.63
C ASP A 545 -8.75 -15.31 -4.17
N TYR A 546 -9.90 -15.23 -3.50
CA TYR A 546 -10.08 -15.47 -2.08
C TYR A 546 -9.61 -16.87 -1.64
N GLY A 547 -8.76 -16.90 -0.62
CA GLY A 547 -8.23 -18.15 -0.06
C GLY A 547 -7.19 -18.88 -0.92
N VAL A 548 -6.91 -18.40 -2.14
CA VAL A 548 -5.80 -18.91 -2.96
C VAL A 548 -4.51 -18.17 -2.58
N LYS A 549 -3.45 -18.92 -2.24
CA LYS A 549 -2.14 -18.35 -1.86
C LYS A 549 -1.02 -19.07 -2.61
N PRO A 550 0.03 -18.37 -3.09
CA PRO A 550 0.29 -16.93 -2.92
C PRO A 550 -0.50 -16.00 -3.86
N TYR A 551 -1.05 -16.56 -4.94
CA TYR A 551 -1.88 -15.90 -5.96
C TYR A 551 -2.68 -16.98 -6.69
N ASP A 552 -3.72 -16.58 -7.43
CA ASP A 552 -4.41 -17.50 -8.34
C ASP A 552 -3.46 -17.91 -9.48
N TYR A 553 -2.98 -16.93 -10.24
CA TYR A 553 -1.94 -17.14 -11.24
C TYR A 553 -0.97 -15.98 -11.37
N ARG A 554 0.20 -16.31 -11.93
CA ARG A 554 1.27 -15.39 -12.28
C ARG A 554 1.75 -15.70 -13.69
N LEU A 555 1.84 -14.70 -14.55
CA LEU A 555 2.39 -14.77 -15.90
C LEU A 555 3.59 -13.83 -16.02
N LEU A 556 4.77 -14.38 -16.28
CA LEU A 556 6.00 -13.65 -16.61
C LEU A 556 6.25 -13.74 -18.12
N LEU A 557 6.55 -12.63 -18.76
CA LEU A 557 7.17 -12.59 -20.09
C LEU A 557 8.32 -11.58 -20.08
N THR A 558 9.54 -12.02 -20.40
CA THR A 558 10.72 -11.15 -20.47
C THR A 558 11.53 -11.43 -21.72
N GLY A 559 12.01 -10.38 -22.37
CA GLY A 559 13.01 -10.45 -23.45
C GLY A 559 14.27 -9.66 -23.08
N ALA A 560 15.44 -10.20 -23.41
CA ALA A 560 16.73 -9.57 -23.16
C ALA A 560 17.72 -9.75 -24.32
N TYR A 561 18.74 -8.90 -24.36
CA TYR A 561 19.79 -8.91 -25.38
C TYR A 561 21.17 -8.76 -24.76
N ALA A 562 22.08 -9.66 -25.12
CA ALA A 562 23.49 -9.64 -24.73
C ALA A 562 24.32 -8.93 -25.80
N PHE A 563 24.93 -7.80 -25.44
CA PHE A 563 25.65 -6.95 -26.39
C PHE A 563 27.04 -7.48 -26.77
N GLY A 564 27.65 -8.35 -25.94
CA GLY A 564 28.91 -9.03 -26.26
C GLY A 564 28.68 -10.20 -27.22
N ALA A 565 27.81 -11.14 -26.83
CA ALA A 565 27.44 -12.30 -27.65
C ALA A 565 26.59 -11.95 -28.89
N LYS A 566 25.92 -10.78 -28.89
CA LYS A 566 24.92 -10.33 -29.88
C LYS A 566 23.66 -11.20 -29.95
N SER A 567 23.35 -11.85 -28.84
CA SER A 567 22.34 -12.91 -28.70
C SER A 567 21.10 -12.45 -27.95
N ALA A 568 19.93 -12.96 -28.33
CA ALA A 568 18.65 -12.73 -27.64
C ALA A 568 18.31 -13.85 -26.63
N ASP A 569 17.56 -13.50 -25.60
CA ASP A 569 16.95 -14.40 -24.61
C ASP A 569 15.47 -14.02 -24.43
N VAL A 570 14.58 -15.01 -24.41
CA VAL A 570 13.13 -14.82 -24.22
C VAL A 570 12.59 -15.92 -23.30
N ILE A 571 12.10 -15.51 -22.13
CA ILE A 571 11.51 -16.39 -21.12
C ILE A 571 10.03 -16.04 -20.97
N PHE A 572 9.18 -17.05 -21.07
CA PHE A 572 7.81 -17.03 -20.56
C PHE A 572 7.67 -18.08 -19.45
N ALA A 573 7.05 -17.70 -18.34
CA ALA A 573 6.72 -18.62 -17.26
C ALA A 573 5.35 -18.29 -16.69
N GLY A 574 4.43 -19.26 -16.77
CA GLY A 574 3.17 -19.25 -16.04
C GLY A 574 3.28 -20.06 -14.75
N GLU A 575 2.50 -19.68 -13.75
CA GLU A 575 2.25 -20.42 -12.51
C GLU A 575 0.77 -20.27 -12.16
N PHE A 576 0.08 -21.38 -11.88
CA PHE A 576 -1.36 -21.42 -11.58
C PHE A 576 -1.61 -22.30 -10.36
N TYR A 577 -2.41 -21.83 -9.39
CA TYR A 577 -2.69 -22.52 -8.13
C TYR A 577 -4.17 -22.92 -7.95
N SER A 578 -5.11 -22.32 -8.69
CA SER A 578 -6.55 -22.66 -8.63
C SER A 578 -6.93 -23.92 -9.43
N ILE A 579 -6.38 -24.05 -10.66
CA ILE A 579 -6.81 -25.02 -11.69
C ILE A 579 -6.95 -26.45 -11.15
N VAL A 580 -6.03 -26.87 -10.27
CA VAL A 580 -6.16 -28.11 -9.50
C VAL A 580 -5.82 -27.83 -8.04
N LYS A 581 -6.83 -27.86 -7.17
CA LYS A 581 -6.70 -27.58 -5.74
C LYS A 581 -5.59 -28.40 -5.07
N GLY A 582 -4.55 -27.72 -4.60
CA GLY A 582 -3.39 -28.35 -3.95
C GLY A 582 -2.24 -28.75 -4.89
N MET A 583 -2.29 -28.35 -6.16
CA MET A 583 -1.22 -28.54 -7.13
C MET A 583 -0.97 -27.25 -7.93
N LYS A 584 0.28 -26.76 -7.93
CA LYS A 584 0.74 -25.70 -8.81
C LYS A 584 1.04 -26.28 -10.20
N ILE A 585 0.45 -25.69 -11.23
CA ILE A 585 0.77 -25.99 -12.63
C ILE A 585 1.66 -24.86 -13.16
N ALA A 586 2.81 -25.20 -13.76
CA ALA A 586 3.83 -24.23 -14.14
C ALA A 586 4.34 -24.47 -15.59
N PRO A 587 3.62 -23.99 -16.62
CA PRO A 587 4.11 -23.99 -18.00
C PRO A 587 5.25 -22.98 -18.17
N GLN A 588 6.34 -23.40 -18.81
CA GLN A 588 7.50 -22.57 -19.09
C GLN A 588 7.93 -22.74 -20.55
N PHE A 589 8.34 -21.63 -21.15
CA PHE A 589 8.93 -21.55 -22.48
C PHE A 589 10.20 -20.70 -22.39
N HIS A 590 11.32 -21.22 -22.89
CA HIS A 590 12.59 -20.51 -22.94
C HIS A 590 13.19 -20.65 -24.34
N PHE A 591 13.27 -19.53 -25.06
CA PHE A 591 14.10 -19.42 -26.25
C PHE A 591 15.35 -18.63 -25.87
N THR A 592 16.53 -19.14 -26.21
CA THR A 592 17.77 -18.39 -25.96
C THR A 592 18.86 -18.68 -26.97
N GLN A 593 19.66 -17.64 -27.21
CA GLN A 593 20.91 -17.67 -27.94
C GLN A 593 22.09 -17.39 -27.00
N LEU A 594 21.83 -17.23 -25.69
CA LEU A 594 22.84 -17.14 -24.62
C LEU A 594 23.31 -18.56 -24.29
N GLY A 595 24.22 -19.04 -25.14
CA GLY A 595 24.55 -20.46 -25.24
C GLY A 595 26.00 -20.74 -25.60
N ILE A 596 26.94 -19.81 -25.30
CA ILE A 596 28.39 -19.99 -25.52
C ILE A 596 28.90 -21.15 -24.64
N THR A 597 28.71 -22.36 -25.14
CA THR A 597 29.25 -23.59 -24.57
C THR A 597 30.64 -23.76 -25.15
N ARG A 598 31.65 -24.01 -24.31
CA ARG A 598 33.03 -24.15 -24.80
C ARG A 598 33.36 -25.60 -25.09
N PHE A 599 33.58 -25.94 -26.36
CA PHE A 599 33.97 -27.28 -26.80
C PHE A 599 35.49 -27.38 -26.94
N TYR A 600 36.14 -27.83 -25.86
CA TYR A 600 37.59 -27.98 -25.82
C TYR A 600 38.14 -29.20 -26.57
N GLY A 601 37.31 -30.20 -26.85
CA GLY A 601 37.65 -31.39 -27.63
C GLY A 601 37.10 -32.69 -27.04
N LEU A 602 37.47 -33.82 -27.65
CA LEU A 602 37.07 -35.16 -27.20
C LEU A 602 38.05 -35.71 -26.14
N GLY A 603 37.83 -35.30 -24.89
CA GLY A 603 38.50 -35.86 -23.72
C GLY A 603 39.66 -35.03 -23.16
N ASN A 604 40.15 -35.48 -22.00
CA ASN A 604 41.02 -34.70 -21.10
C ASN A 604 42.44 -34.43 -21.63
N GLU A 605 42.86 -35.09 -22.72
CA GLU A 605 44.19 -34.91 -23.32
C GLU A 605 44.21 -33.82 -24.40
N THR A 606 43.07 -33.18 -24.71
CA THR A 606 43.03 -32.15 -25.76
C THR A 606 43.77 -30.88 -25.30
N PRO A 607 44.78 -30.39 -26.06
CA PRO A 607 45.59 -29.25 -25.63
C PRO A 607 44.79 -27.92 -25.65
N TYR A 608 44.76 -27.26 -24.50
CA TYR A 608 44.21 -25.91 -24.34
C TYR A 608 45.23 -24.84 -24.79
N ASP A 609 44.81 -23.97 -25.71
CA ASP A 609 45.56 -22.83 -26.19
C ASP A 609 44.86 -21.52 -25.77
N LYS A 610 45.52 -20.75 -24.89
CA LYS A 610 44.99 -19.53 -24.30
C LYS A 610 44.81 -18.38 -25.31
N GLN A 611 45.51 -18.40 -26.44
CA GLN A 611 45.30 -17.39 -27.48
C GLN A 611 44.09 -17.77 -28.32
N LYS A 612 43.98 -19.04 -28.74
CA LYS A 612 42.78 -19.55 -29.43
C LYS A 612 41.50 -19.36 -28.62
N ASP A 613 41.55 -19.56 -27.30
CA ASP A 613 40.41 -19.32 -26.39
C ASP A 613 39.96 -17.84 -26.37
N LYS A 614 40.88 -16.88 -26.47
CA LYS A 614 40.54 -15.46 -26.66
C LYS A 614 39.97 -15.15 -28.04
N ASP A 615 40.49 -15.82 -29.06
CA ASP A 615 40.08 -15.64 -30.46
C ASP A 615 38.74 -16.35 -30.76
N GLY A 616 38.09 -16.93 -29.74
CA GLY A 616 36.78 -17.58 -29.83
C GLY A 616 36.81 -18.99 -30.42
N PHE A 617 37.99 -19.60 -30.59
CA PHE A 617 38.18 -20.90 -31.23
C PHE A 617 37.36 -22.02 -30.56
N TYR A 618 37.26 -22.02 -29.23
CA TYR A 618 36.52 -23.07 -28.50
C TYR A 618 35.02 -22.77 -28.33
N ASN A 619 34.52 -21.62 -28.80
CA ASN A 619 33.12 -21.24 -28.62
C ASN A 619 32.21 -22.07 -29.53
N VAL A 620 31.06 -22.48 -29.00
CA VAL A 620 29.97 -23.10 -29.76
C VAL A 620 28.74 -22.21 -29.69
N ASP A 621 28.28 -21.75 -30.86
CA ASP A 621 27.09 -20.91 -31.00
C ASP A 621 25.84 -21.84 -31.07
N GLN A 622 24.91 -21.71 -30.12
CA GLN A 622 23.70 -22.55 -30.04
C GLN A 622 22.43 -21.72 -29.89
N ASN A 623 21.40 -22.02 -30.70
CA ASN A 623 20.03 -21.60 -30.41
C ASN A 623 19.31 -22.72 -29.66
N LEU A 624 18.84 -22.42 -28.45
CA LEU A 624 18.08 -23.32 -27.59
C LEU A 624 16.60 -22.90 -27.57
N LEU A 625 15.70 -23.88 -27.66
CA LEU A 625 14.27 -23.71 -27.47
C LEU A 625 13.77 -24.83 -26.54
N GLN A 626 13.26 -24.48 -25.37
CA GLN A 626 12.69 -25.41 -24.41
C GLN A 626 11.25 -25.06 -24.09
N PHE A 627 10.39 -26.08 -24.03
CA PHE A 627 9.08 -26.04 -23.42
C PHE A 627 9.00 -27.09 -22.32
N SER A 628 8.40 -26.75 -21.18
CA SER A 628 8.16 -27.68 -20.08
C SER A 628 6.89 -27.33 -19.34
N ILE A 629 6.20 -28.33 -18.81
CA ILE A 629 5.04 -28.11 -17.93
C ILE A 629 5.30 -28.80 -16.60
N GLY A 630 5.51 -28.00 -15.55
CA GLY A 630 5.72 -28.49 -14.20
C GLY A 630 4.41 -28.74 -13.47
N PHE A 631 4.33 -29.85 -12.75
CA PHE A 631 3.27 -30.18 -11.80
C PHE A 631 3.89 -30.32 -10.43
N GLU A 632 3.48 -29.48 -9.48
CA GLU A 632 4.09 -29.42 -8.14
C GLU A 632 3.03 -29.49 -7.05
N THR A 633 3.16 -30.43 -6.11
CA THR A 633 2.20 -30.61 -5.02
C THR A 633 2.90 -30.82 -3.68
N GLN A 634 2.31 -30.29 -2.61
CA GLN A 634 2.85 -30.38 -1.26
C GLN A 634 2.30 -31.62 -0.55
N LEU A 635 3.05 -32.72 -0.60
CA LEU A 635 2.69 -33.98 0.06
C LEU A 635 2.69 -33.87 1.60
N THR A 636 3.59 -33.05 2.16
CA THR A 636 3.59 -32.68 3.60
C THR A 636 4.17 -31.29 3.81
N LYS A 637 4.05 -30.73 5.02
CA LYS A 637 4.69 -29.46 5.42
C LYS A 637 6.22 -29.38 5.19
N ARG A 638 6.90 -30.50 4.87
CA ARG A 638 8.34 -30.56 4.56
C ARG A 638 8.67 -31.32 3.28
N VAL A 639 7.67 -31.81 2.54
CA VAL A 639 7.87 -32.62 1.32
C VAL A 639 7.00 -32.04 0.21
N ILE A 640 7.66 -31.54 -0.82
CA ILE A 640 7.07 -31.09 -2.08
C ILE A 640 7.51 -32.09 -3.15
N MET A 641 6.60 -32.50 -4.01
CA MET A 641 6.90 -33.34 -5.19
C MET A 641 6.72 -32.48 -6.43
N ASN A 642 7.73 -32.42 -7.29
CA ASN A 642 7.67 -31.76 -8.59
C ASN A 642 7.90 -32.80 -9.71
N ILE A 643 7.05 -32.77 -10.74
CA ILE A 643 7.18 -33.57 -11.96
C ILE A 643 7.10 -32.62 -13.15
N SER A 644 8.21 -32.45 -13.86
CA SER A 644 8.32 -31.54 -15.00
C SER A 644 8.78 -32.27 -16.28
N PRO A 645 7.88 -32.86 -17.09
CA PRO A 645 8.20 -33.25 -18.47
C PRO A 645 8.64 -32.05 -19.30
N PHE A 646 9.62 -32.25 -20.19
CA PHE A 646 10.12 -31.20 -21.08
C PHE A 646 10.41 -31.69 -22.49
N PHE A 647 10.18 -30.80 -23.45
CA PHE A 647 10.68 -30.87 -24.80
C PHE A 647 11.73 -29.79 -25.00
N ARG A 648 12.89 -30.16 -25.52
CA ARG A 648 14.01 -29.24 -25.80
C ARG A 648 14.49 -29.50 -27.21
N THR A 649 14.58 -28.46 -28.04
CA THR A 649 15.32 -28.51 -29.29
C THR A 649 16.50 -27.54 -29.24
N SER A 650 17.67 -28.04 -29.64
CA SER A 650 18.90 -27.25 -29.78
C SER A 650 19.34 -27.27 -31.23
N ASN A 651 19.66 -26.11 -31.78
CA ASN A 651 20.31 -25.97 -33.08
C ASN A 651 21.73 -25.45 -32.87
N THR A 652 22.69 -26.37 -32.86
CA THR A 652 24.13 -26.08 -32.78
C THR A 652 24.64 -25.67 -34.15
N TYR A 653 25.22 -24.47 -34.26
CA TYR A 653 25.81 -23.99 -35.49
C TYR A 653 27.28 -24.42 -35.58
N ASP A 654 27.64 -25.08 -36.68
CA ASP A 654 29.04 -25.20 -37.05
C ASP A 654 29.52 -23.85 -37.61
N ARG A 655 30.67 -23.39 -37.11
CA ARG A 655 31.28 -22.11 -37.44
C ARG A 655 32.71 -22.35 -37.91
N PRO A 656 33.02 -22.07 -39.19
CA PRO A 656 34.36 -22.29 -39.73
C PRO A 656 35.45 -21.60 -38.91
N GLY A 657 36.50 -22.35 -38.59
CA GLY A 657 37.61 -21.87 -37.76
C GLY A 657 37.40 -22.01 -36.26
N THR A 658 36.35 -22.71 -35.80
CA THR A 658 36.21 -23.16 -34.41
C THR A 658 36.75 -24.58 -34.23
N ASN A 659 37.04 -24.97 -32.99
CA ASN A 659 37.43 -26.32 -32.62
C ASN A 659 36.34 -27.35 -32.96
N LEU A 660 35.06 -26.96 -32.90
CA LEU A 660 33.94 -27.83 -33.27
C LEU A 660 33.93 -28.16 -34.77
N SER A 661 34.31 -27.20 -35.63
CA SER A 661 34.42 -27.41 -37.09
C SER A 661 35.46 -28.45 -37.52
N LEU A 662 36.31 -28.92 -36.59
CA LEU A 662 37.25 -30.02 -36.81
C LEU A 662 36.60 -31.41 -36.61
N TYR A 663 35.36 -31.48 -36.14
CA TYR A 663 34.67 -32.74 -35.79
C TYR A 663 33.22 -32.78 -36.32
N PRO A 664 33.01 -32.74 -37.66
CA PRO A 664 31.68 -32.59 -38.26
C PRO A 664 30.67 -33.69 -37.89
N ASP A 665 31.14 -34.89 -37.55
CA ASP A 665 30.31 -36.06 -37.22
C ASP A 665 29.97 -36.22 -35.72
N ILE A 666 30.24 -35.21 -34.88
CA ILE A 666 29.92 -35.29 -33.44
C ILE A 666 28.40 -35.26 -33.18
N TYR A 667 27.94 -36.25 -32.43
CA TYR A 667 26.60 -36.28 -31.83
C TYR A 667 26.41 -35.06 -30.91
N GLY A 668 25.59 -34.11 -31.34
CA GLY A 668 25.43 -32.79 -30.70
C GLY A 668 25.35 -31.62 -31.69
N ILE A 669 25.81 -31.82 -32.93
CA ILE A 669 25.83 -30.81 -34.00
C ILE A 669 24.48 -30.80 -34.77
N GLY A 670 24.06 -29.63 -35.26
CA GLY A 670 22.82 -29.46 -36.02
C GLY A 670 21.56 -29.38 -35.13
N ARG A 671 20.40 -29.76 -35.69
CA ARG A 671 19.09 -29.73 -35.02
C ARG A 671 18.82 -31.03 -34.26
N ILE A 672 18.77 -30.97 -32.94
CA ILE A 672 18.46 -32.11 -32.07
C ILE A 672 17.23 -31.78 -31.22
N GLY A 673 16.16 -32.55 -31.39
CA GLY A 673 14.99 -32.53 -30.52
C GLY A 673 15.06 -33.66 -29.48
N LEU A 674 15.07 -33.30 -28.20
CA LEU A 674 15.00 -34.21 -27.06
C LEU A 674 13.65 -34.05 -26.35
N LEU A 675 12.90 -35.14 -26.26
CA LEU A 675 11.77 -35.27 -25.34
C LEU A 675 12.24 -36.08 -24.13
N LEU A 676 12.19 -35.50 -22.92
CA LEU A 676 12.50 -36.21 -21.69
C LEU A 676 11.33 -36.14 -20.72
N VAL A 677 10.97 -37.28 -20.16
CA VAL A 677 9.93 -37.43 -19.14
C VAL A 677 10.61 -37.93 -17.87
N LEU A 678 10.31 -37.30 -16.74
CA LEU A 678 10.90 -37.47 -15.40
C LEU A 678 12.29 -36.83 -15.18
N MET A 679 12.28 -35.75 -14.40
CA MET A 679 13.28 -35.53 -13.33
C MET A 679 12.51 -35.32 -12.02
N PRO A 680 12.45 -36.31 -11.11
CA PRO A 680 12.13 -36.02 -9.72
C PRO A 680 13.27 -35.21 -9.10
N ARG A 681 12.93 -34.25 -8.24
CA ARG A 681 13.85 -33.48 -7.39
C ARG A 681 13.36 -33.53 -5.95
#